data_AF-A0A6A5YRQ1-F1
#
_entry.id   AF-A0A6A5YRQ1-F1
#
_cell.length_a   1.000
_cell.length_b   1.000
_cell.length_c   1.000
_cell.angle_alpha   90.00
_cell.angle_beta   90.00
_cell.angle_gamma   90.00
#
_symmetry.space_group_name_H-M   'P 1'
#
loop_
_entity.id
_entity.type
_entity.pdbx_description
1 polymer ?
#
loop_
_entity_poly.entity_id
_entity_poly.type
_entity_poly.pdbx_seq_one_letter_code
_entity_poly.pdbx_strand_id
1 'polypeptide(L)'
;MRRAAEKEHALAERLKREGNSDDIGVSAFDAESRLRELKRDRRTAENKSSSYSTKGMFKAAYSTDLLFLVDTTGSMQPYIDEAKKQVLSIADEIKREFLNDAEVRIAVVAYKDHADTPNVQFLDFTPEVDMVRTFIAGLYADGGGDTPEDVLGGLQQAINASWKQQTRCIVHIADSPPHGRTLHDLPDPDDDYPQPGSEPHHLTFSSLLTNMIALSINYTLLRITNLTDRMAFEFFREYLASSAAGMVHVSNRYYSEAYYQGRTARSRFPSPSRASSLYSTKGSLNFEELELGTSYSALRGLVVRTVSSSASRTAVRLSATPSRRTFGTSKLGKGLSAIKEDEKDTPDSVDVRLDTSRPHWDRRDWLDETLMVEGFSPDVGVHSATTLDEMMMSDDNFKMSVTVFTIRKRSTPFAQGAFRVAFYARTRNSTTRYVVKSFKRKGKKLAHLTEEMRCQALCKAFALEFNAFSGEVPSIDFLVTTCLEDKAKTATTSGHNCLSLEPFIEGTYVKYNGNRGYVNSDIPNDPFNQAAQAFSHFTFERSKGQLLVSDLQGSGSVFTDPIIHTLDHKRFMLSDGNLGEDGFKFFFATHVCNDICRRLQLKSTKYMFASRKFEFRQVWPAVNNTTCCANVLCGHILRLFDARRSDKYPGHYWCPNCWPQLEIFTTKMLCVAPGLHHEFEVSTFFYESQGQRRPRKCPEHRGEGDSVARVATMTTSAWERSKTAMSERLHSSPLSPEGSLPRSSVPTEGLRSMAAAKTRKKTMLRRSLSNLKSMMSSSKD
;
A
#
# COMPACT_ATOMS: atom_id res chain seq x y z
N MET A 1 30.61 34.16 -57.31
CA MET A 1 30.02 34.96 -56.21
C MET A 1 28.49 34.82 -56.16
N ARG A 2 27.72 35.32 -57.14
CA ARG A 2 26.24 35.24 -57.13
C ARG A 2 25.66 33.82 -57.00
N ARG A 3 26.19 32.86 -57.77
CA ARG A 3 25.82 31.42 -57.70
C ARG A 3 26.20 30.73 -56.37
N ALA A 4 27.19 31.25 -55.64
CA ALA A 4 27.58 30.70 -54.34
C ALA A 4 26.60 31.19 -53.25
N ALA A 5 26.27 32.48 -53.27
CA ALA A 5 25.26 33.08 -52.39
C ALA A 5 23.86 32.48 -52.60
N GLU A 6 23.47 32.17 -53.84
CA GLU A 6 22.18 31.50 -54.13
C GLU A 6 22.13 30.05 -53.59
N LYS A 7 23.24 29.31 -53.67
CA LYS A 7 23.34 27.95 -53.09
C LYS A 7 23.30 28.00 -51.56
N GLU A 8 23.95 28.98 -50.96
CA GLU A 8 23.98 29.19 -49.52
C GLU A 8 22.59 29.60 -48.99
N HIS A 9 21.90 30.50 -49.70
CA HIS A 9 20.52 30.87 -49.38
C HIS A 9 19.54 29.70 -49.56
N ALA A 10 19.69 28.89 -50.62
CA ALA A 10 18.87 27.70 -50.83
C ALA A 10 19.11 26.63 -49.75
N LEU A 11 20.36 26.47 -49.30
CA LEU A 11 20.71 25.58 -48.18
C LEU A 11 20.12 26.10 -46.87
N ALA A 12 20.21 27.41 -46.60
CA ALA A 12 19.62 28.03 -45.42
C ALA A 12 18.09 27.89 -45.41
N GLU A 13 17.41 28.11 -46.54
CA GLU A 13 15.97 27.91 -46.66
C GLU A 13 15.56 26.43 -46.53
N ARG A 14 16.38 25.51 -47.04
CA ARG A 14 16.18 24.07 -46.83
C ARG A 14 16.34 23.69 -45.36
N LEU A 15 17.38 24.17 -44.68
CA LEU A 15 17.62 23.94 -43.25
C LEU A 15 16.51 24.57 -42.39
N LYS A 16 15.97 25.74 -42.77
CA LYS A 16 14.77 26.32 -42.14
C LYS A 16 13.53 25.44 -42.33
N ARG A 17 13.35 24.81 -43.51
CA ARG A 17 12.25 23.87 -43.78
C ARG A 17 12.41 22.54 -43.05
N GLU A 18 13.63 21.98 -43.01
CA GLU A 18 13.94 20.75 -42.27
C GLU A 18 13.79 20.97 -40.75
N GLY A 19 14.09 22.18 -40.25
CA GLY A 19 13.75 22.61 -38.89
C GLY A 19 12.24 22.71 -38.62
N ASN A 20 11.40 22.87 -39.65
CA ASN A 20 9.93 22.92 -39.51
C ASN A 20 9.28 21.54 -39.48
N SER A 21 9.82 20.54 -40.17
CA SER A 21 9.29 19.16 -40.16
C SER A 21 9.42 18.45 -38.81
N ASP A 22 10.13 19.07 -37.88
CA ASP A 22 10.58 18.51 -36.61
C ASP A 22 9.93 19.29 -35.43
N ASP A 23 8.94 20.16 -35.70
CA ASP A 23 8.21 21.01 -34.74
C ASP A 23 7.18 20.19 -33.91
N ILE A 24 7.67 19.34 -33.01
CA ILE A 24 6.89 18.35 -32.23
C ILE A 24 6.34 18.97 -30.93
N GLY A 25 5.78 20.19 -30.94
CA GLY A 25 5.20 20.79 -29.73
C GLY A 25 3.72 21.18 -29.87
N VAL A 26 3.00 21.17 -28.75
CA VAL A 26 1.58 21.54 -28.69
C VAL A 26 1.45 23.04 -28.43
N SER A 27 0.51 23.73 -29.08
CA SER A 27 0.22 25.12 -28.72
C SER A 27 -0.49 25.18 -27.36
N ALA A 28 -0.37 26.30 -26.62
CA ALA A 28 -1.06 26.44 -25.33
C ALA A 28 -2.59 26.23 -25.46
N PHE A 29 -3.19 26.73 -26.53
CA PHE A 29 -4.61 26.59 -26.82
C PHE A 29 -5.01 25.12 -27.05
N ASP A 30 -4.23 24.38 -27.86
CA ASP A 30 -4.50 22.97 -28.13
C ASP A 30 -4.35 22.14 -26.84
N ALA A 31 -3.33 22.41 -26.03
CA ALA A 31 -3.11 21.74 -24.75
C ALA A 31 -4.31 21.96 -23.79
N GLU A 32 -4.79 23.19 -23.65
CA GLU A 32 -5.97 23.50 -22.83
C GLU A 32 -7.26 22.83 -23.35
N SER A 33 -7.43 22.73 -24.66
CA SER A 33 -8.54 22.02 -25.28
C SER A 33 -8.53 20.53 -24.90
N ARG A 34 -7.37 19.88 -25.06
CA ARG A 34 -7.18 18.45 -24.74
C ARG A 34 -7.36 18.14 -23.26
N LEU A 35 -6.89 19.02 -22.37
CA LEU A 35 -7.12 18.86 -20.92
C LEU A 35 -8.62 18.98 -20.56
N ARG A 36 -9.38 19.86 -21.24
CA ARG A 36 -10.83 19.97 -21.04
C ARG A 36 -11.56 18.71 -21.50
N GLU A 37 -11.14 18.13 -22.62
CA GLU A 37 -11.68 16.85 -23.12
C GLU A 37 -11.42 15.71 -22.12
N LEU A 38 -10.18 15.58 -21.63
CA LEU A 38 -9.83 14.58 -20.63
C LEU A 38 -10.66 14.70 -19.34
N LYS A 39 -10.95 15.93 -18.90
CA LYS A 39 -11.85 16.17 -17.75
C LYS A 39 -13.27 15.69 -18.02
N ARG A 40 -13.79 15.83 -19.25
CA ARG A 40 -15.13 15.35 -19.64
C ARG A 40 -15.18 13.82 -19.71
N ASP A 41 -14.15 13.19 -20.26
CA ASP A 41 -14.04 11.74 -20.35
C ASP A 41 -14.00 11.09 -18.97
N ARG A 42 -13.28 11.70 -18.03
CA ARG A 42 -13.28 11.30 -16.62
C ARG A 42 -14.69 11.28 -16.05
N ARG A 43 -15.42 12.41 -16.10
CA ARG A 43 -16.79 12.50 -15.55
C ARG A 43 -17.72 11.45 -16.16
N THR A 44 -17.52 11.16 -17.44
CA THR A 44 -18.29 10.12 -18.14
C THR A 44 -17.94 8.71 -17.65
N ALA A 45 -16.66 8.43 -17.38
CA ALA A 45 -16.21 7.16 -16.81
C ALA A 45 -16.72 6.99 -15.37
N GLU A 46 -16.64 8.04 -14.56
CA GLU A 46 -17.13 8.09 -13.18
C GLU A 46 -18.63 7.80 -13.11
N ASN A 47 -19.44 8.47 -13.94
CA ASN A 47 -20.89 8.23 -14.01
C ASN A 47 -21.27 6.81 -14.48
N LYS A 48 -20.39 6.13 -15.20
CA LYS A 48 -20.59 4.73 -15.65
C LYS A 48 -20.07 3.72 -14.62
N SER A 49 -19.18 4.14 -13.73
CA SER A 49 -18.65 3.28 -12.68
C SER A 49 -19.71 3.09 -11.61
N SER A 50 -20.06 1.84 -11.30
CA SER A 50 -20.92 1.53 -10.17
C SER A 50 -20.09 1.64 -8.89
N SER A 51 -20.50 2.49 -7.94
CA SER A 51 -19.91 2.54 -6.60
C SER A 51 -19.99 1.16 -5.94
N TYR A 52 -18.87 0.44 -5.88
CA TYR A 52 -18.80 -0.81 -5.11
C TYR A 52 -18.72 -0.46 -3.63
N SER A 53 -19.68 -0.92 -2.83
CA SER A 53 -19.63 -0.70 -1.39
C SER A 53 -18.53 -1.57 -0.78
N THR A 54 -17.45 -0.93 -0.35
CA THR A 54 -16.35 -1.56 0.39
C THR A 54 -16.69 -1.76 1.86
N LYS A 55 -17.80 -1.17 2.33
CA LYS A 55 -18.22 -1.16 3.73
C LYS A 55 -18.44 -2.57 4.28
N GLY A 56 -17.76 -2.87 5.39
CA GLY A 56 -17.91 -4.12 6.11
C GLY A 56 -16.91 -5.20 5.69
N MET A 57 -16.00 -4.91 4.75
CA MET A 57 -14.94 -5.86 4.38
C MET A 57 -14.00 -6.14 5.55
N PHE A 58 -13.64 -5.09 6.32
CA PHE A 58 -12.81 -5.26 7.51
C PHE A 58 -13.51 -6.17 8.52
N LYS A 59 -14.76 -5.86 8.84
CA LYS A 59 -15.59 -6.68 9.74
C LYS A 59 -15.69 -8.13 9.26
N ALA A 60 -15.93 -8.37 7.97
CA ALA A 60 -16.03 -9.72 7.43
C ALA A 60 -14.71 -10.49 7.57
N ALA A 61 -13.56 -9.85 7.32
CA ALA A 61 -12.25 -10.47 7.40
C ALA A 61 -11.75 -10.69 8.83
N TYR A 62 -12.09 -9.81 9.76
CA TYR A 62 -11.62 -9.87 11.15
C TYR A 62 -12.61 -10.54 12.10
N SER A 63 -13.86 -10.77 11.69
CA SER A 63 -14.78 -11.60 12.48
C SER A 63 -14.24 -13.03 12.51
N THR A 64 -14.09 -13.55 13.72
CA THR A 64 -13.26 -14.71 14.01
C THR A 64 -14.00 -15.74 14.84
N ASP A 65 -13.91 -16.99 14.40
CA ASP A 65 -14.19 -18.16 15.21
C ASP A 65 -12.86 -18.68 15.78
N LEU A 66 -12.71 -18.61 17.10
CA LEU A 66 -11.54 -19.07 17.83
C LEU A 66 -11.92 -20.32 18.63
N LEU A 67 -11.31 -21.45 18.32
CA LEU A 67 -11.48 -22.69 19.07
C LEU A 67 -10.21 -22.98 19.88
N PHE A 68 -10.38 -23.14 21.19
CA PHE A 68 -9.33 -23.70 22.04
C PHE A 68 -9.47 -25.21 22.06
N LEU A 69 -8.43 -25.90 21.59
CA LEU A 69 -8.28 -27.34 21.75
C LEU A 69 -7.31 -27.55 22.91
N VAL A 70 -7.75 -28.19 23.98
CA VAL A 70 -7.02 -28.19 25.25
C VAL A 70 -6.92 -29.60 25.79
N ASP A 71 -5.68 -30.03 26.01
CA ASP A 71 -5.38 -31.22 26.80
C ASP A 71 -5.79 -30.99 28.27
N THR A 72 -6.52 -31.95 28.84
CA THR A 72 -7.01 -31.89 30.22
C THR A 72 -6.65 -33.13 31.05
N THR A 73 -5.53 -33.79 30.77
CA THR A 73 -4.99 -34.85 31.63
C THR A 73 -4.14 -34.31 32.79
N GLY A 74 -3.75 -35.17 33.72
CA GLY A 74 -3.29 -34.78 35.05
C GLY A 74 -2.15 -33.73 35.09
N SER A 75 -1.23 -33.75 34.13
CA SER A 75 -0.12 -32.79 34.02
C SER A 75 -0.56 -31.38 33.62
N MET A 76 -1.75 -31.23 33.04
CA MET A 76 -2.26 -29.96 32.51
C MET A 76 -2.89 -29.05 33.56
N GLN A 77 -3.09 -29.49 34.82
CA GLN A 77 -3.76 -28.72 35.86
C GLN A 77 -3.19 -27.29 36.07
N PRO A 78 -1.85 -27.08 36.15
CA PRO A 78 -1.30 -25.73 36.30
C PRO A 78 -1.61 -24.80 35.12
N TYR A 79 -1.71 -25.35 33.90
CA TYR A 79 -2.01 -24.64 32.66
C TYR A 79 -3.49 -24.26 32.60
N ILE A 80 -4.39 -25.17 32.99
CA ILE A 80 -5.83 -24.93 33.08
C ILE A 80 -6.14 -23.83 34.09
N ASP A 81 -5.50 -23.86 35.27
CA ASP A 81 -5.76 -22.86 36.31
C ASP A 81 -5.34 -21.45 35.91
N GLU A 82 -4.30 -21.32 35.09
CA GLU A 82 -3.94 -20.03 34.53
C GLU A 82 -4.86 -19.63 33.36
N ALA A 83 -5.31 -20.57 32.53
CA ALA A 83 -6.32 -20.34 31.48
C ALA A 83 -7.59 -19.70 32.06
N LYS A 84 -8.07 -20.23 33.19
CA LYS A 84 -9.22 -19.72 33.95
C LYS A 84 -9.07 -18.25 34.33
N LYS A 85 -7.85 -17.80 34.64
CA LYS A 85 -7.58 -16.39 35.03
C LYS A 85 -7.54 -15.45 33.83
N GLN A 86 -7.05 -15.91 32.67
CA GLN A 86 -6.74 -15.03 31.54
C GLN A 86 -7.84 -14.92 30.48
N VAL A 87 -8.79 -15.86 30.41
CA VAL A 87 -9.77 -15.95 29.31
C VAL A 87 -10.53 -14.64 29.03
N LEU A 88 -10.97 -13.92 30.07
CA LEU A 88 -11.67 -12.63 29.92
C LEU A 88 -10.75 -11.58 29.29
N SER A 89 -9.51 -11.51 29.77
CA SER A 89 -8.52 -10.56 29.27
C SER A 89 -8.15 -10.83 27.81
N ILE A 90 -8.10 -12.10 27.41
CA ILE A 90 -7.85 -12.52 26.02
C ILE A 90 -8.99 -12.07 25.12
N ALA A 91 -10.23 -12.39 25.48
CA ALA A 91 -11.40 -12.03 24.68
C ALA A 91 -11.54 -10.51 24.51
N ASP A 92 -11.33 -9.75 25.59
CA ASP A 92 -11.39 -8.28 25.56
C ASP A 92 -10.24 -7.68 24.74
N GLU A 93 -9.04 -8.26 24.81
CA GLU A 93 -7.90 -7.79 24.02
C GLU A 93 -8.10 -8.05 22.52
N ILE A 94 -8.56 -9.24 22.13
CA ILE A 94 -8.87 -9.54 20.73
C ILE A 94 -9.92 -8.55 20.19
N LYS A 95 -10.98 -8.27 20.96
CA LYS A 95 -11.99 -7.27 20.56
C LYS A 95 -11.39 -5.88 20.34
N ARG A 96 -10.50 -5.43 21.22
CA ARG A 96 -9.81 -4.13 21.08
C ARG A 96 -8.85 -4.10 19.89
N GLU A 97 -8.08 -5.16 19.68
CA GLU A 97 -7.19 -5.33 18.53
C GLU A 97 -7.98 -5.26 17.21
N PHE A 98 -9.20 -5.79 17.21
CA PHE A 98 -10.11 -5.78 16.06
C PHE A 98 -11.02 -4.55 16.03
N LEU A 99 -10.56 -3.46 16.66
CA LEU A 99 -11.16 -2.13 16.62
C LEU A 99 -12.61 -2.07 17.14
N ASN A 100 -13.05 -3.05 17.93
CA ASN A 100 -14.44 -3.25 18.38
C ASN A 100 -15.47 -3.31 17.23
N ASP A 101 -15.05 -3.65 16.01
CA ASP A 101 -15.91 -3.69 14.81
C ASP A 101 -16.22 -5.14 14.38
N ALA A 102 -15.37 -6.09 14.75
CA ALA A 102 -15.48 -7.51 14.42
C ALA A 102 -16.16 -8.35 15.51
N GLU A 103 -16.84 -9.42 15.09
CA GLU A 103 -17.45 -10.40 16.01
C GLU A 103 -16.43 -11.51 16.32
N VAL A 104 -16.27 -11.86 17.61
CA VAL A 104 -15.42 -12.96 18.05
C VAL A 104 -16.30 -13.98 18.77
N ARG A 105 -16.33 -15.21 18.25
CA ARG A 105 -16.99 -16.34 18.91
C ARG A 105 -15.93 -17.33 19.37
N ILE A 106 -16.09 -17.86 20.58
CA ILE A 106 -15.14 -18.77 21.18
C ILE A 106 -15.80 -20.13 21.39
N ALA A 107 -15.08 -21.20 21.03
CA ALA A 107 -15.41 -22.59 21.34
C ALA A 107 -14.28 -23.21 22.15
N VAL A 108 -14.59 -24.25 22.93
CA VAL A 108 -13.58 -25.00 23.70
C VAL A 108 -13.85 -26.49 23.50
N VAL A 109 -12.83 -27.21 23.06
CA VAL A 109 -12.78 -28.67 23.06
C VAL A 109 -11.71 -29.06 24.08
N ALA A 110 -12.13 -29.69 25.16
CA ALA A 110 -11.25 -30.31 26.13
C ALA A 110 -11.24 -31.81 25.88
N TYR A 111 -10.07 -32.41 25.73
CA TYR A 111 -9.91 -33.85 25.52
C TYR A 111 -8.97 -34.45 26.58
N LYS A 112 -9.05 -35.76 26.70
CA LYS A 112 -8.25 -36.62 27.60
C LYS A 112 -7.92 -37.92 26.87
N ASP A 113 -7.35 -38.88 27.57
CA ASP A 113 -7.16 -40.25 27.13
C ASP A 113 -8.51 -40.95 26.85
N HIS A 114 -8.52 -41.97 25.98
CA HIS A 114 -9.67 -42.79 25.64
C HIS A 114 -10.31 -43.49 26.84
N ALA A 115 -9.51 -43.85 27.85
CA ALA A 115 -9.99 -44.53 29.05
C ALA A 115 -10.73 -43.60 30.03
N ASP A 116 -10.57 -42.28 29.87
CA ASP A 116 -11.13 -41.28 30.78
C ASP A 116 -12.60 -40.94 30.46
N THR A 117 -13.38 -40.58 31.48
CA THR A 117 -14.79 -40.18 31.31
C THR A 117 -15.09 -38.86 32.03
N PRO A 118 -15.63 -37.85 31.33
CA PRO A 118 -15.77 -37.77 29.87
C PRO A 118 -14.42 -37.61 29.17
N ASN A 119 -14.18 -38.40 28.12
CA ASN A 119 -12.97 -38.33 27.28
C ASN A 119 -12.92 -37.01 26.47
N VAL A 120 -14.05 -36.55 25.91
CA VAL A 120 -14.16 -35.23 25.27
C VAL A 120 -15.30 -34.41 25.90
N GLN A 121 -14.99 -33.16 26.25
CA GLN A 121 -15.95 -32.14 26.67
C GLN A 121 -15.94 -31.00 25.66
N PHE A 122 -17.13 -30.50 25.29
CA PHE A 122 -17.26 -29.53 24.20
C PHE A 122 -18.22 -28.39 24.56
N LEU A 123 -17.73 -27.17 24.41
CA LEU A 123 -18.51 -25.95 24.29
C LEU A 123 -18.44 -25.46 22.85
N ASP A 124 -19.59 -25.44 22.17
CA ASP A 124 -19.69 -24.91 20.81
C ASP A 124 -19.58 -23.37 20.78
N PHE A 125 -19.37 -22.81 19.59
CA PHE A 125 -19.10 -21.39 19.39
C PHE A 125 -20.17 -20.48 20.00
N THR A 126 -19.73 -19.65 20.95
CA THR A 126 -20.56 -18.62 21.57
C THR A 126 -19.89 -17.24 21.54
N PRO A 127 -20.64 -16.15 21.32
CA PRO A 127 -20.15 -14.79 21.55
C PRO A 127 -20.15 -14.40 23.04
N GLU A 128 -20.78 -15.19 23.92
CA GLU A 128 -20.94 -14.91 25.34
C GLU A 128 -19.73 -15.41 26.14
N VAL A 129 -18.87 -14.47 26.54
CA VAL A 129 -17.63 -14.76 27.25
C VAL A 129 -17.90 -15.43 28.61
N ASP A 130 -19.02 -15.13 29.27
CA ASP A 130 -19.39 -15.75 30.55
C ASP A 130 -19.70 -17.25 30.43
N MET A 131 -20.26 -17.69 29.31
CA MET A 131 -20.47 -19.13 29.05
C MET A 131 -19.12 -19.85 28.89
N VAL A 132 -18.19 -19.24 28.15
CA VAL A 132 -16.82 -19.77 28.01
C VAL A 132 -16.13 -19.85 29.36
N ARG A 133 -16.24 -18.79 30.17
CA ARG A 133 -15.67 -18.75 31.53
C ARG A 133 -16.24 -19.85 32.40
N THR A 134 -17.56 -20.05 32.37
CA THR A 134 -18.24 -21.07 33.19
C THR A 134 -17.80 -22.47 32.78
N PHE A 135 -17.68 -22.73 31.48
CA PHE A 135 -17.20 -24.01 30.97
C PHE A 135 -15.75 -24.27 31.39
N ILE A 136 -14.84 -23.32 31.14
CA ILE A 136 -13.42 -23.47 31.51
C ILE A 136 -13.25 -23.57 33.04
N ALA A 137 -14.06 -22.88 33.84
CA ALA A 137 -14.05 -23.00 35.29
C ALA A 137 -14.39 -24.42 35.77
N GLY A 138 -15.23 -25.15 35.02
CA GLY A 138 -15.59 -26.53 35.28
C GLY A 138 -14.54 -27.57 34.83
N LEU A 139 -13.55 -27.17 34.02
CA LEU A 139 -12.47 -28.08 33.60
C LEU A 139 -11.52 -28.36 34.76
N TYR A 140 -11.20 -29.64 34.95
CA TYR A 140 -10.20 -30.10 35.90
C TYR A 140 -9.37 -31.20 35.25
N ALA A 141 -8.06 -31.13 35.44
CA ALA A 141 -7.13 -32.13 34.94
C ALA A 141 -7.19 -33.37 35.83
N ASP A 142 -7.48 -34.49 35.19
CA ASP A 142 -7.60 -35.81 35.83
C ASP A 142 -7.46 -36.87 34.74
N GLY A 143 -7.05 -38.08 35.09
CA GLY A 143 -6.76 -39.15 34.13
C GLY A 143 -5.36 -39.06 33.50
N GLY A 144 -5.21 -39.68 32.32
CA GLY A 144 -3.92 -39.89 31.60
C GLY A 144 -3.32 -41.27 31.85
N GLY A 145 -4.09 -42.34 31.60
CA GLY A 145 -3.76 -43.71 31.94
C GLY A 145 -2.54 -44.25 31.21
N ASP A 146 -2.44 -44.00 29.90
CA ASP A 146 -1.25 -44.16 29.07
C ASP A 146 -0.79 -42.80 28.48
N THR A 147 0.40 -42.77 27.87
CA THR A 147 0.85 -41.64 27.05
C THR A 147 1.24 -42.21 25.71
N PRO A 148 0.39 -42.12 24.67
CA PRO A 148 -0.22 -40.88 24.15
C PRO A 148 -1.69 -40.57 24.55
N GLU A 149 -2.25 -39.44 24.07
CA GLU A 149 -3.63 -38.96 24.39
C GLU A 149 -4.58 -38.98 23.17
N ASP A 150 -5.90 -38.82 23.38
CA ASP A 150 -6.92 -38.74 22.29
C ASP A 150 -7.00 -37.37 21.59
N VAL A 151 -5.86 -36.90 21.07
CA VAL A 151 -5.79 -35.63 20.31
C VAL A 151 -6.64 -35.71 19.04
N LEU A 152 -6.72 -36.88 18.39
CA LEU A 152 -7.44 -37.05 17.13
C LEU A 152 -8.96 -36.96 17.34
N GLY A 153 -9.51 -37.53 18.43
CA GLY A 153 -10.90 -37.36 18.85
C GLY A 153 -11.22 -35.90 19.16
N GLY A 154 -10.32 -35.20 19.85
CA GLY A 154 -10.40 -33.75 20.06
C GLY A 154 -10.47 -32.95 18.75
N LEU A 155 -9.61 -33.27 17.77
CA LEU A 155 -9.63 -32.64 16.45
C LEU A 155 -10.89 -32.97 15.65
N GLN A 156 -11.38 -34.20 15.74
CA GLN A 156 -12.63 -34.62 15.10
C GLN A 156 -13.82 -33.84 15.66
N GLN A 157 -13.88 -33.62 16.97
CA GLN A 157 -14.89 -32.76 17.60
C GLN A 157 -14.74 -31.30 17.13
N ALA A 158 -13.52 -30.77 17.04
CA ALA A 158 -13.26 -29.41 16.56
C ALA A 158 -13.72 -29.20 15.10
N ILE A 159 -13.53 -30.18 14.23
CA ILE A 159 -14.01 -30.14 12.83
C ILE A 159 -15.54 -30.07 12.78
N ASN A 160 -16.22 -30.74 13.70
CA ASN A 160 -17.68 -30.81 13.77
C ASN A 160 -18.34 -29.58 14.45
N ALA A 161 -17.56 -28.62 14.94
CA ALA A 161 -18.06 -27.39 15.56
C ALA A 161 -18.79 -26.47 14.57
N SER A 162 -19.61 -25.53 15.07
CA SER A 162 -20.46 -24.65 14.25
C SER A 162 -19.74 -23.45 13.64
N TRP A 163 -18.68 -23.71 12.86
CA TRP A 163 -17.90 -22.69 12.13
C TRP A 163 -18.78 -21.83 11.20
N LYS A 164 -18.75 -20.50 11.39
CA LYS A 164 -19.57 -19.50 10.67
C LYS A 164 -18.74 -18.37 10.07
N GLN A 165 -17.69 -17.93 10.76
CA GLN A 165 -16.92 -16.74 10.38
C GLN A 165 -15.89 -17.05 9.29
N GLN A 166 -15.35 -16.00 8.66
CA GLN A 166 -14.34 -16.11 7.61
C GLN A 166 -12.96 -16.47 8.19
N THR A 167 -12.58 -15.84 9.30
CA THR A 167 -11.37 -16.22 10.03
C THR A 167 -11.72 -17.35 10.98
N ARG A 168 -11.05 -18.48 10.79
CA ARG A 168 -11.22 -19.69 11.60
C ARG A 168 -9.84 -20.08 12.12
N CYS A 169 -9.69 -20.17 13.43
CA CYS A 169 -8.44 -20.56 14.05
C CYS A 169 -8.65 -21.57 15.17
N ILE A 170 -7.72 -22.53 15.25
CA ILE A 170 -7.55 -23.42 16.39
C ILE A 170 -6.26 -23.02 17.10
N VAL A 171 -6.37 -22.81 18.41
CA VAL A 171 -5.24 -22.74 19.33
C VAL A 171 -5.23 -24.04 20.12
N HIS A 172 -4.28 -24.91 19.80
CA HIS A 172 -4.10 -26.19 20.45
C HIS A 172 -3.05 -26.08 21.55
N ILE A 173 -3.41 -26.45 22.78
CA ILE A 173 -2.53 -26.46 23.95
C ILE A 173 -2.41 -27.90 24.44
N ALA A 174 -1.22 -28.47 24.36
CA ALA A 174 -0.96 -29.86 24.73
C ALA A 174 0.49 -30.06 25.19
N ASP A 175 0.67 -31.01 26.10
CA ASP A 175 1.98 -31.49 26.56
C ASP A 175 2.26 -32.95 26.15
N SER A 176 1.25 -33.67 25.63
CA SER A 176 1.36 -35.05 25.14
C SER A 176 0.91 -35.19 23.66
N PRO A 177 1.48 -36.13 22.87
CA PRO A 177 1.11 -36.34 21.46
C PRO A 177 -0.12 -37.26 21.29
N PRO A 178 -0.69 -37.40 20.07
CA PRO A 178 -1.67 -38.44 19.74
C PRO A 178 -1.07 -39.85 19.66
N HIS A 179 -1.94 -40.85 19.78
CA HIS A 179 -1.64 -42.25 19.46
C HIS A 179 -1.18 -42.45 18.01
N GLY A 180 -0.30 -43.45 17.83
CA GLY A 180 0.20 -43.92 16.55
C GLY A 180 1.66 -43.56 16.30
N ARG A 181 2.50 -44.59 16.06
CA ARG A 181 3.97 -44.50 15.88
C ARG A 181 4.47 -43.47 14.88
N THR A 182 3.63 -43.03 13.94
CA THR A 182 4.01 -42.00 12.97
C THR A 182 3.98 -40.58 13.57
N LEU A 183 3.35 -40.38 14.73
CA LEU A 183 3.05 -39.06 15.31
C LEU A 183 3.82 -38.75 16.60
N HIS A 184 4.50 -39.72 17.20
CA HIS A 184 5.34 -39.52 18.40
C HIS A 184 6.61 -40.38 18.40
N ASP A 185 7.53 -40.06 19.31
CA ASP A 185 8.81 -40.75 19.51
C ASP A 185 8.85 -41.58 20.79
N LEU A 186 7.67 -41.89 21.36
CA LEU A 186 7.59 -42.68 22.60
C LEU A 186 7.88 -44.16 22.30
N PRO A 187 8.48 -44.90 23.25
CA PRO A 187 8.58 -46.35 23.20
C PRO A 187 7.25 -47.05 22.90
N ASP A 188 7.28 -48.13 22.13
CA ASP A 188 6.09 -48.95 21.80
C ASP A 188 5.26 -49.40 23.03
N PRO A 189 5.85 -49.75 24.20
CA PRO A 189 5.07 -50.13 25.37
C PRO A 189 4.28 -48.99 26.03
N ASP A 190 4.55 -47.74 25.64
CA ASP A 190 3.92 -46.57 26.22
C ASP A 190 2.65 -46.16 25.45
N ASP A 191 2.43 -46.71 24.23
CA ASP A 191 1.25 -46.44 23.38
C ASP A 191 0.40 -47.70 23.21
N ASP A 192 -0.82 -47.69 23.77
CA ASP A 192 -1.78 -48.79 23.65
C ASP A 192 -2.36 -48.92 22.22
N TYR A 193 -2.22 -47.89 21.39
CA TYR A 193 -2.71 -47.82 20.01
C TYR A 193 -1.63 -47.42 18.99
N PRO A 194 -0.53 -48.18 18.87
CA PRO A 194 0.67 -47.72 18.20
C PRO A 194 0.60 -47.84 16.66
N GLN A 195 -0.41 -48.50 16.11
CA GLN A 195 -0.59 -48.58 14.66
C GLN A 195 -1.44 -47.39 14.18
N PRO A 196 -1.07 -46.71 13.08
CA PRO A 196 -1.90 -45.63 12.55
C PRO A 196 -3.35 -46.09 12.30
N GLY A 197 -4.32 -45.41 12.94
CA GLY A 197 -5.74 -45.75 12.86
C GLY A 197 -6.20 -46.91 13.75
N SER A 198 -5.36 -47.43 14.64
CA SER A 198 -5.77 -48.44 15.62
C SER A 198 -6.47 -47.88 16.86
N GLU A 199 -6.48 -46.56 17.04
CA GLU A 199 -7.20 -45.93 18.15
C GLU A 199 -8.72 -46.21 18.06
N PRO A 200 -9.47 -46.19 19.19
CA PRO A 200 -10.87 -46.63 19.28
C PRO A 200 -11.86 -46.03 18.26
N HIS A 201 -11.59 -44.85 17.71
CA HIS A 201 -12.41 -44.20 16.69
C HIS A 201 -11.96 -44.44 15.24
N HIS A 202 -10.83 -45.14 15.04
CA HIS A 202 -10.22 -45.46 13.74
C HIS A 202 -9.86 -44.25 12.86
N LEU A 203 -9.49 -43.14 13.48
CA LEU A 203 -9.14 -41.87 12.86
C LEU A 203 -7.69 -41.88 12.34
N THR A 204 -7.46 -41.09 11.31
CA THR A 204 -6.13 -40.83 10.75
C THR A 204 -5.91 -39.33 10.62
N PHE A 205 -4.75 -38.84 11.08
CA PHE A 205 -4.46 -37.41 11.09
C PHE A 205 -4.54 -36.76 9.71
N SER A 206 -4.07 -37.42 8.63
CA SER A 206 -4.12 -36.87 7.27
C SER A 206 -5.55 -36.54 6.82
N SER A 207 -6.53 -37.39 7.15
CA SER A 207 -7.94 -37.14 6.80
C SER A 207 -8.53 -35.95 7.57
N LEU A 208 -8.22 -35.84 8.85
CA LEU A 208 -8.65 -34.75 9.72
C LEU A 208 -8.05 -33.42 9.26
N LEU A 209 -6.74 -33.37 9.04
CA LEU A 209 -6.06 -32.15 8.58
C LEU A 209 -6.53 -31.73 7.18
N THR A 210 -6.79 -32.67 6.28
CA THR A 210 -7.40 -32.37 4.97
C THR A 210 -8.77 -31.70 5.12
N ASN A 211 -9.61 -32.20 6.04
CA ASN A 211 -10.91 -31.58 6.33
C ASN A 211 -10.75 -30.19 6.96
N MET A 212 -9.79 -29.99 7.86
CA MET A 212 -9.49 -28.69 8.45
C MET A 212 -9.03 -27.67 7.41
N ILE A 213 -8.19 -28.12 6.47
CA ILE A 213 -7.70 -27.31 5.36
C ILE A 213 -8.86 -26.93 4.42
N ALA A 214 -9.76 -27.87 4.11
CA ALA A 214 -10.97 -27.60 3.35
C ALA A 214 -11.90 -26.59 4.06
N LEU A 215 -11.98 -26.65 5.39
CA LEU A 215 -12.67 -25.67 6.23
C LEU A 215 -11.92 -24.34 6.37
N SER A 216 -10.74 -24.18 5.77
CA SER A 216 -9.90 -22.99 5.88
C SER A 216 -9.53 -22.61 7.33
N ILE A 217 -9.21 -23.62 8.15
CA ILE A 217 -8.79 -23.42 9.55
C ILE A 217 -7.28 -23.16 9.63
N ASN A 218 -6.90 -22.06 10.27
CA ASN A 218 -5.51 -21.82 10.68
C ASN A 218 -5.24 -22.58 11.99
N TYR A 219 -4.11 -23.29 12.06
CA TYR A 219 -3.75 -24.13 13.19
C TYR A 219 -2.54 -23.53 13.90
N THR A 220 -2.63 -23.34 15.22
CA THR A 220 -1.48 -23.03 16.05
C THR A 220 -1.35 -24.01 17.20
N LEU A 221 -0.20 -24.66 17.29
CA LEU A 221 0.17 -25.49 18.43
C LEU A 221 0.99 -24.65 19.42
N LEU A 222 0.50 -24.52 20.64
CA LEU A 222 1.23 -23.96 21.77
C LEU A 222 1.90 -25.12 22.51
N ARG A 223 3.15 -25.36 22.14
CA ARG A 223 3.96 -26.46 22.65
C ARG A 223 4.39 -26.21 24.09
N ILE A 224 4.23 -27.22 24.94
CA ILE A 224 4.68 -27.24 26.35
C ILE A 224 5.95 -28.09 26.52
N THR A 225 5.96 -29.31 25.98
CA THR A 225 7.09 -30.26 26.08
C THR A 225 7.65 -30.59 24.69
N ASN A 226 8.72 -31.39 24.60
CA ASN A 226 9.24 -31.90 23.33
C ASN A 226 8.57 -33.22 22.87
N LEU A 227 7.59 -33.73 23.61
CA LEU A 227 6.88 -34.97 23.26
C LEU A 227 6.03 -34.79 21.99
N THR A 228 5.50 -33.58 21.78
CA THR A 228 4.69 -33.21 20.61
C THR A 228 5.51 -32.87 19.35
N ASP A 229 6.84 -32.99 19.38
CA ASP A 229 7.71 -32.54 18.27
C ASP A 229 7.38 -33.22 16.94
N ARG A 230 7.21 -34.55 16.97
CA ARG A 230 6.90 -35.35 15.77
C ARG A 230 5.49 -35.04 15.25
N MET A 231 4.52 -34.90 16.15
CA MET A 231 3.15 -34.49 15.81
C MET A 231 3.15 -33.13 15.10
N ALA A 232 3.86 -32.14 15.65
CA ALA A 232 3.95 -30.81 15.05
C ALA A 232 4.59 -30.86 13.65
N PHE A 233 5.63 -31.69 13.49
CA PHE A 233 6.28 -31.89 12.21
C PHE A 233 5.37 -32.53 11.16
N GLU A 234 4.66 -33.60 11.49
CA GLU A 234 3.75 -34.26 10.54
C GLU A 234 2.54 -33.38 10.20
N PHE A 235 2.01 -32.65 11.17
CA PHE A 235 0.90 -31.71 10.92
C PHE A 235 1.36 -30.56 10.02
N PHE A 236 2.56 -30.02 10.26
CA PHE A 236 3.20 -29.05 9.38
C PHE A 236 3.34 -29.58 7.96
N ARG A 237 3.75 -30.84 7.77
CA ARG A 237 3.92 -31.45 6.44
C ARG A 237 2.62 -31.54 5.65
N GLU A 238 1.53 -31.94 6.29
CA GLU A 238 0.21 -31.98 5.65
C GLU A 238 -0.30 -30.58 5.26
N TYR A 239 -0.13 -29.62 6.17
CA TYR A 239 -0.42 -28.22 5.86
C TYR A 239 0.47 -27.68 4.75
N LEU A 240 1.76 -28.03 4.71
CA LEU A 240 2.70 -27.60 3.68
C LEU A 240 2.36 -28.19 2.31
N ALA A 241 1.90 -29.45 2.27
CA ALA A 241 1.49 -30.13 1.05
C ALA A 241 0.28 -29.46 0.40
N SER A 242 -0.63 -28.90 1.20
CA SER A 242 -1.86 -28.26 0.74
C SER A 242 -1.81 -26.72 0.73
N SER A 243 -0.90 -26.11 1.49
CA SER A 243 -0.80 -24.67 1.70
C SER A 243 0.67 -24.25 1.90
N ALA A 244 1.14 -23.25 1.15
CA ALA A 244 2.57 -22.94 1.06
C ALA A 244 3.18 -22.21 2.29
N ALA A 245 2.54 -22.24 3.46
CA ALA A 245 3.04 -21.57 4.66
C ALA A 245 2.82 -22.38 5.94
N GLY A 246 3.91 -22.63 6.66
CA GLY A 246 3.90 -23.10 8.03
C GLY A 246 5.30 -23.01 8.63
N MET A 247 5.40 -23.07 9.95
CA MET A 247 6.66 -23.10 10.68
C MET A 247 6.54 -23.99 11.91
N VAL A 248 7.55 -24.82 12.11
CA VAL A 248 7.80 -25.51 13.38
C VAL A 248 8.80 -24.70 14.20
N HIS A 249 8.76 -24.85 15.53
CA HIS A 249 9.59 -24.09 16.45
C HIS A 249 11.07 -24.47 16.28
N VAL A 250 11.99 -23.52 16.50
CA VAL A 250 13.44 -23.75 16.29
C VAL A 250 14.04 -24.81 17.22
N SER A 251 13.40 -25.06 18.37
CA SER A 251 13.78 -26.12 19.32
C SER A 251 13.08 -27.46 19.06
N ASN A 252 12.25 -27.56 18.01
CA ASN A 252 11.68 -28.85 17.58
C ASN A 252 12.79 -29.76 17.04
N ARG A 253 12.80 -31.01 17.50
CA ARG A 253 13.77 -32.03 17.06
C ARG A 253 13.84 -32.21 15.53
N TYR A 254 12.74 -31.96 14.83
CA TYR A 254 12.60 -32.06 13.37
C TYR A 254 12.72 -30.72 12.65
N TYR A 255 13.18 -29.66 13.32
CA TYR A 255 13.27 -28.31 12.73
C TYR A 255 14.12 -28.28 11.46
N SER A 256 15.25 -28.99 11.45
CA SER A 256 16.16 -29.02 10.29
C SER A 256 15.47 -29.62 9.06
N GLU A 257 14.79 -30.76 9.24
CA GLU A 257 14.01 -31.45 8.22
C GLU A 257 12.87 -30.57 7.71
N ALA A 258 12.12 -29.95 8.62
CA ALA A 258 11.04 -29.03 8.30
C ALA A 258 11.54 -27.82 7.50
N TYR A 259 12.69 -27.27 7.89
CA TYR A 259 13.33 -26.15 7.22
C TYR A 259 13.73 -26.51 5.78
N TYR A 260 14.35 -27.68 5.57
CA TYR A 260 14.70 -28.15 4.23
C TYR A 260 13.47 -28.49 3.38
N GLN A 261 12.44 -29.11 3.95
CA GLN A 261 11.18 -29.39 3.25
C GLN A 261 10.45 -28.11 2.86
N GLY A 262 10.37 -27.12 3.76
CA GLY A 262 9.83 -25.80 3.47
C GLY A 262 10.60 -25.08 2.35
N ARG A 263 11.94 -25.18 2.36
CA ARG A 263 12.79 -24.57 1.32
C ARG A 263 12.68 -25.28 -0.04
N THR A 264 12.58 -26.60 -0.06
CA THR A 264 12.42 -27.38 -1.31
C THR A 264 11.01 -27.23 -1.89
N ALA A 265 9.97 -27.17 -1.07
CA ALA A 265 8.62 -26.80 -1.49
C ALA A 265 8.59 -25.39 -2.11
N ARG A 266 9.33 -24.44 -1.54
CA ARG A 266 9.55 -23.10 -2.12
C ARG A 266 10.36 -23.11 -3.43
N SER A 267 11.17 -24.16 -3.68
CA SER A 267 12.04 -24.29 -4.85
C SER A 267 11.46 -25.11 -6.02
N ARG A 268 10.38 -25.88 -5.83
CA ARG A 268 9.65 -26.56 -6.94
C ARG A 268 8.88 -25.58 -7.84
N PHE A 269 8.96 -24.28 -7.52
CA PHE A 269 8.42 -23.16 -8.29
C PHE A 269 9.59 -22.25 -8.73
N PRO A 270 9.50 -21.54 -9.87
CA PRO A 270 10.66 -20.99 -10.58
C PRO A 270 11.47 -19.98 -9.77
N SER A 271 12.78 -19.99 -10.03
CA SER A 271 13.88 -19.31 -9.34
C SER A 271 13.70 -17.80 -8.98
N PRO A 272 14.52 -17.30 -8.03
CA PRO A 272 14.31 -16.06 -7.27
C PRO A 272 14.52 -14.74 -8.02
N SER A 273 14.92 -14.77 -9.30
CA SER A 273 15.25 -13.56 -10.06
C SER A 273 14.04 -12.90 -10.74
N ARG A 274 12.86 -13.51 -10.69
CA ARG A 274 11.60 -13.00 -11.27
C ARG A 274 10.37 -13.21 -10.37
N ALA A 275 10.59 -13.62 -9.12
CA ALA A 275 9.56 -14.18 -8.24
C ALA A 275 8.93 -13.21 -7.22
N SER A 276 9.29 -11.92 -7.19
CA SER A 276 8.73 -11.03 -6.16
C SER A 276 7.33 -10.47 -6.47
N SER A 277 6.80 -10.76 -7.67
CA SER A 277 5.47 -10.28 -8.11
C SER A 277 4.40 -11.39 -8.17
N LEU A 278 4.78 -12.67 -8.24
CA LEU A 278 3.83 -13.78 -8.42
C LEU A 278 3.88 -14.89 -7.35
N TYR A 279 4.78 -14.80 -6.37
CA TYR A 279 4.78 -15.72 -5.22
C TYR A 279 4.43 -14.99 -3.94
N SER A 280 3.13 -14.77 -3.81
CA SER A 280 2.53 -14.37 -2.56
C SER A 280 2.20 -15.62 -1.75
N THR A 281 3.09 -16.04 -0.84
CA THR A 281 2.76 -16.87 0.34
C THR A 281 1.71 -16.20 1.25
N LYS A 282 1.05 -15.12 0.83
CA LYS A 282 0.54 -14.05 1.69
C LYS A 282 -0.95 -14.16 2.02
N GLY A 283 -1.60 -15.29 1.76
CA GLY A 283 -2.97 -15.55 2.20
C GLY A 283 -3.29 -17.03 2.43
N SER A 284 -2.29 -17.92 2.33
CA SER A 284 -2.48 -19.35 2.51
C SER A 284 -2.85 -19.68 3.95
N LEU A 285 -3.42 -20.86 4.15
CA LEU A 285 -3.59 -21.44 5.48
C LEU A 285 -2.22 -21.60 6.14
N ASN A 286 -2.23 -21.58 7.46
CA ASN A 286 -1.02 -21.59 8.27
C ASN A 286 -1.09 -22.68 9.33
N PHE A 287 0.01 -23.40 9.47
CA PHE A 287 0.34 -24.17 10.66
C PHE A 287 1.52 -23.49 11.35
N GLU A 288 1.38 -23.14 12.62
CA GLU A 288 2.44 -22.50 13.42
C GLU A 288 2.62 -23.21 14.75
N GLU A 289 3.85 -23.60 15.06
CA GLU A 289 4.23 -24.07 16.39
C GLU A 289 4.91 -22.93 17.16
N LEU A 290 4.39 -22.63 18.36
CA LEU A 290 4.92 -21.64 19.27
C LEU A 290 5.24 -22.30 20.61
N GLU A 291 6.36 -21.93 21.23
CA GLU A 291 6.70 -22.39 22.57
C GLU A 291 5.92 -21.55 23.61
N LEU A 292 5.09 -22.21 24.42
CA LEU A 292 4.45 -21.58 25.57
C LEU A 292 5.43 -21.46 26.75
N GLY A 293 6.38 -22.41 26.83
CA GLY A 293 7.36 -22.53 27.92
C GLY A 293 6.73 -22.95 29.25
N THR A 294 7.49 -22.83 30.34
CA THR A 294 7.06 -23.24 31.70
C THR A 294 6.18 -22.20 32.40
N SER A 295 5.95 -21.03 31.81
CA SER A 295 5.11 -19.98 32.39
C SER A 295 3.98 -19.60 31.43
N TYR A 296 2.75 -19.90 31.85
CA TYR A 296 1.52 -19.57 31.12
C TYR A 296 1.22 -18.06 31.09
N SER A 297 2.09 -17.23 31.69
CA SER A 297 2.02 -15.76 31.66
C SER A 297 2.08 -15.17 30.24
N ALA A 298 2.66 -15.90 29.28
CA ALA A 298 2.76 -15.50 27.88
C ALA A 298 1.52 -15.85 27.03
N LEU A 299 0.61 -16.70 27.51
CA LEU A 299 -0.53 -17.22 26.73
C LEU A 299 -1.31 -16.08 26.08
N ARG A 300 -1.73 -15.10 26.89
CA ARG A 300 -2.54 -13.98 26.40
C ARG A 300 -1.93 -13.29 25.17
N GLY A 301 -0.65 -12.97 25.23
CA GLY A 301 0.05 -12.31 24.12
C GLY A 301 0.17 -13.21 22.89
N LEU A 302 0.43 -14.52 23.09
CA LEU A 302 0.52 -15.50 22.02
C LEU A 302 -0.82 -15.69 21.29
N VAL A 303 -1.91 -15.89 22.04
CA VAL A 303 -3.26 -16.08 21.47
C VAL A 303 -3.67 -14.85 20.66
N VAL A 304 -3.50 -13.65 21.20
CA VAL A 304 -3.84 -12.40 20.52
C VAL A 304 -3.03 -12.25 19.22
N ARG A 305 -1.72 -12.57 19.25
CA ARG A 305 -0.87 -12.56 18.06
C ARG A 305 -1.34 -13.57 17.01
N THR A 306 -1.61 -14.80 17.41
CA THR A 306 -2.08 -15.88 16.52
C THR A 306 -3.40 -15.52 15.84
N VAL A 307 -4.36 -15.01 16.61
CA VAL A 307 -5.68 -14.61 16.11
C VAL A 307 -5.56 -13.42 15.16
N SER A 308 -4.73 -12.43 15.49
CA SER A 308 -4.47 -11.26 14.63
C SER A 308 -3.76 -11.64 13.32
N SER A 309 -2.79 -12.55 13.39
CA SER A 309 -2.10 -13.11 12.22
C SER A 309 -3.08 -13.86 11.31
N SER A 310 -3.96 -14.68 11.90
CA SER A 310 -5.00 -15.43 11.17
C SER A 310 -5.98 -14.48 10.46
N ALA A 311 -6.47 -13.44 11.15
CA ALA A 311 -7.36 -12.44 10.57
C ALA A 311 -6.70 -11.67 9.40
N SER A 312 -5.43 -11.30 9.57
CA SER A 312 -4.65 -10.63 8.52
C SER A 312 -4.49 -11.52 7.29
N ARG A 313 -4.20 -12.81 7.46
CA ARG A 313 -4.09 -13.79 6.36
C ARG A 313 -5.43 -13.99 5.64
N THR A 314 -6.53 -14.09 6.38
CA THR A 314 -7.89 -14.15 5.79
C THR A 314 -8.19 -12.89 4.99
N ALA A 315 -7.86 -11.70 5.50
CA ALA A 315 -8.06 -10.44 4.78
C ALA A 315 -7.34 -10.42 3.43
N VAL A 316 -6.11 -10.92 3.38
CA VAL A 316 -5.37 -11.05 2.12
C VAL A 316 -5.95 -12.16 1.23
N ARG A 317 -6.45 -13.27 1.77
CA ARG A 317 -7.10 -14.31 0.95
C ARG A 317 -8.38 -13.84 0.28
N LEU A 318 -9.21 -13.08 1.00
CA LEU A 318 -10.41 -12.43 0.47
C LEU A 318 -10.09 -11.40 -0.63
N SER A 319 -8.81 -11.03 -0.79
CA SER A 319 -8.34 -10.12 -1.84
C SER A 319 -8.05 -10.81 -3.18
N ALA A 320 -7.70 -12.11 -3.15
CA ALA A 320 -7.33 -12.89 -4.33
C ALA A 320 -8.57 -13.44 -5.08
N THR A 321 -9.74 -13.45 -4.44
CA THR A 321 -11.00 -13.90 -5.05
C THR A 321 -11.72 -12.73 -5.73
N PRO A 322 -12.12 -12.84 -7.02
CA PRO A 322 -12.90 -11.79 -7.68
C PRO A 322 -14.26 -11.62 -6.99
N SER A 323 -14.43 -10.55 -6.23
CA SER A 323 -15.70 -10.19 -5.60
C SER A 323 -16.77 -9.90 -6.66
N ARG A 324 -17.55 -10.92 -7.02
CA ARG A 324 -18.73 -10.78 -7.88
C ARG A 324 -20.02 -11.24 -7.19
N ARG A 325 -20.08 -11.23 -5.86
CA ARG A 325 -21.33 -11.47 -5.14
C ARG A 325 -21.65 -10.35 -4.15
N THR A 326 -22.78 -9.73 -4.44
CA THR A 326 -23.60 -8.95 -3.51
C THR A 326 -23.79 -9.72 -2.20
N PHE A 327 -23.43 -9.08 -1.08
CA PHE A 327 -23.72 -9.57 0.26
C PHE A 327 -25.24 -9.46 0.53
N GLY A 328 -25.97 -10.49 0.14
CA GLY A 328 -27.35 -10.73 0.55
C GLY A 328 -27.37 -11.78 1.66
N THR A 329 -28.04 -11.47 2.76
CA THR A 329 -28.34 -12.42 3.85
C THR A 329 -29.29 -13.51 3.35
N SER A 330 -28.78 -14.70 3.01
CA SER A 330 -29.63 -15.89 2.84
C SER A 330 -28.89 -17.17 3.22
N LYS A 331 -29.53 -17.93 4.14
CA LYS A 331 -29.34 -19.32 4.57
C LYS A 331 -28.16 -20.09 3.96
N LEU A 332 -27.24 -20.46 4.85
CA LEU A 332 -26.14 -21.41 4.64
C LEU A 332 -26.72 -22.80 4.35
N GLY A 333 -26.73 -23.20 3.07
CA GLY A 333 -27.10 -24.54 2.60
C GLY A 333 -25.87 -25.30 2.11
N LYS A 334 -25.80 -26.59 2.45
CA LYS A 334 -24.76 -27.58 2.11
C LYS A 334 -24.32 -27.51 0.64
N GLY A 335 -23.03 -27.36 0.43
CA GLY A 335 -22.40 -27.35 -0.90
C GLY A 335 -21.12 -26.52 -0.91
N LEU A 336 -20.08 -26.99 -0.19
CA LEU A 336 -18.77 -26.35 -0.13
C LEU A 336 -17.82 -27.06 -1.09
N SER A 337 -17.75 -26.60 -2.34
CA SER A 337 -16.61 -26.89 -3.19
C SER A 337 -15.53 -25.86 -2.93
N ALA A 338 -14.30 -26.34 -2.71
CA ALA A 338 -13.10 -25.52 -2.69
C ALA A 338 -13.01 -24.77 -4.03
N ILE A 339 -13.23 -23.46 -3.98
CA ILE A 339 -13.01 -22.58 -5.11
C ILE A 339 -11.50 -22.39 -5.18
N LYS A 340 -10.85 -23.22 -6.00
CA LYS A 340 -9.58 -22.85 -6.64
C LYS A 340 -9.73 -21.43 -7.15
N GLU A 341 -8.64 -20.68 -7.18
CA GLU A 341 -8.57 -19.55 -8.11
C GLU A 341 -8.95 -20.10 -9.48
N ASP A 342 -10.22 -19.95 -9.87
CA ASP A 342 -10.57 -19.81 -11.26
C ASP A 342 -9.86 -18.51 -11.64
N GLU A 343 -8.54 -18.62 -11.92
CA GLU A 343 -8.07 -18.24 -13.22
C GLU A 343 -9.27 -18.44 -14.13
N LYS A 344 -9.86 -17.36 -14.61
CA LYS A 344 -10.62 -17.54 -15.82
C LYS A 344 -9.60 -18.07 -16.83
N ASP A 345 -9.51 -19.39 -16.90
CA ASP A 345 -9.59 -20.18 -18.11
C ASP A 345 -10.86 -19.74 -18.86
N THR A 346 -10.94 -18.45 -19.21
CA THR A 346 -11.27 -18.14 -20.58
C THR A 346 -10.12 -18.76 -21.38
N PRO A 347 -10.38 -19.65 -22.33
CA PRO A 347 -9.36 -20.43 -23.07
C PRO A 347 -8.32 -19.61 -23.86
N ASP A 348 -8.16 -18.31 -23.60
CA ASP A 348 -7.30 -17.40 -24.34
C ASP A 348 -6.50 -16.45 -23.43
N SER A 349 -5.85 -16.91 -22.36
CA SER A 349 -4.70 -16.14 -21.85
C SER A 349 -3.60 -16.24 -22.92
N VAL A 350 -3.56 -15.29 -23.85
CA VAL A 350 -2.48 -15.21 -24.84
C VAL A 350 -1.22 -14.83 -24.07
N ASP A 351 -0.47 -15.85 -23.64
CA ASP A 351 0.81 -15.65 -22.99
C ASP A 351 1.74 -15.03 -24.03
N VAL A 352 2.08 -13.76 -23.82
CA VAL A 352 2.89 -13.02 -24.77
C VAL A 352 4.33 -13.46 -24.59
N ARG A 353 4.97 -13.90 -25.67
CA ARG A 353 6.37 -14.29 -25.66
C ARG A 353 7.25 -13.14 -25.15
N LEU A 354 7.91 -13.36 -24.02
CA LEU A 354 8.77 -12.36 -23.39
C LEU A 354 10.19 -12.42 -23.94
N ASP A 355 10.78 -11.24 -24.13
CA ASP A 355 12.22 -11.08 -24.34
C ASP A 355 12.95 -11.24 -23.01
N THR A 356 13.82 -12.25 -22.94
CA THR A 356 14.64 -12.56 -21.75
C THR A 356 16.10 -12.17 -21.94
N SER A 357 16.45 -11.61 -23.09
CA SER A 357 17.81 -11.15 -23.37
C SER A 357 18.16 -9.94 -22.51
N ARG A 358 19.46 -9.74 -22.27
CA ARG A 358 19.95 -8.53 -21.60
C ARG A 358 19.66 -7.31 -22.48
N PRO A 359 19.18 -6.20 -21.91
CA PRO A 359 18.81 -5.04 -22.72
C PRO A 359 20.04 -4.38 -23.35
N HIS A 360 19.97 -4.12 -24.67
CA HIS A 360 21.05 -3.51 -25.45
C HIS A 360 20.76 -2.02 -25.73
N TRP A 361 20.77 -1.22 -24.66
CA TRP A 361 20.37 0.20 -24.72
C TRP A 361 21.16 1.05 -25.74
N ASP A 362 22.43 0.72 -25.98
CA ASP A 362 23.31 1.54 -26.83
C ASP A 362 23.24 1.21 -28.33
N ARG A 363 22.53 0.14 -28.70
CA ARG A 363 22.30 -0.23 -30.09
C ARG A 363 21.14 0.56 -30.69
N ARG A 364 21.42 1.39 -31.70
CA ARG A 364 20.42 2.26 -32.35
C ARG A 364 19.25 1.49 -32.99
N ASP A 365 19.49 0.25 -33.41
CA ASP A 365 18.55 -0.64 -34.09
C ASP A 365 17.78 -1.57 -33.16
N TRP A 366 18.15 -1.65 -31.87
CA TRP A 366 17.53 -2.59 -30.93
C TRP A 366 16.11 -2.16 -30.51
N LEU A 367 15.89 -0.85 -30.34
CA LEU A 367 14.55 -0.25 -30.19
C LEU A 367 13.96 -0.06 -31.60
N ASP A 368 13.26 -1.09 -32.08
CA ASP A 368 12.86 -1.33 -33.47
C ASP A 368 11.51 -0.72 -33.86
N GLU A 369 10.76 -0.16 -32.91
CA GLU A 369 9.47 0.49 -33.15
C GLU A 369 9.54 1.97 -32.76
N THR A 370 9.01 2.85 -33.62
CA THR A 370 8.93 4.29 -33.37
C THR A 370 7.47 4.74 -33.31
N LEU A 371 7.09 5.43 -32.24
CA LEU A 371 5.75 5.94 -31.99
C LEU A 371 5.78 7.46 -31.82
N MET A 372 4.82 8.15 -32.44
CA MET A 372 4.52 9.55 -32.14
C MET A 372 3.31 9.61 -31.22
N VAL A 373 3.53 10.09 -30.00
CA VAL A 373 2.51 10.06 -28.95
C VAL A 373 2.21 11.45 -28.42
N GLU A 374 0.95 11.65 -28.06
CA GLU A 374 0.54 12.71 -27.16
C GLU A 374 0.60 12.17 -25.72
N GLY A 375 1.30 12.88 -24.85
CA GLY A 375 1.51 12.52 -23.46
C GLY A 375 0.85 13.52 -22.51
N PHE A 376 0.19 13.00 -21.49
CA PHE A 376 -0.38 13.76 -20.38
C PHE A 376 0.47 13.47 -19.14
N SER A 377 1.04 14.50 -18.55
CA SER A 377 1.92 14.40 -17.37
C SER A 377 1.46 15.35 -16.29
N PRO A 378 1.60 15.01 -15.00
CA PRO A 378 1.41 15.97 -13.93
C PRO A 378 2.68 16.82 -13.78
N ASP A 379 2.49 18.10 -13.47
CA ASP A 379 3.59 19.01 -13.19
C ASP A 379 4.02 18.86 -11.71
N VAL A 380 4.92 17.91 -11.48
CA VAL A 380 5.50 17.63 -10.15
C VAL A 380 6.73 18.50 -9.85
N GLY A 381 7.21 19.27 -10.82
CA GLY A 381 8.36 20.17 -10.67
C GLY A 381 8.02 21.42 -9.86
N VAL A 382 6.77 21.90 -9.97
CA VAL A 382 6.29 23.09 -9.27
C VAL A 382 5.70 22.71 -7.91
N HIS A 383 6.59 22.52 -6.93
CA HIS A 383 6.18 22.29 -5.54
C HIS A 383 6.44 23.54 -4.69
N SER A 384 5.38 24.04 -4.05
CA SER A 384 5.40 25.14 -3.09
C SER A 384 4.88 24.67 -1.74
N ALA A 385 4.95 25.52 -0.71
CA ALA A 385 4.46 25.18 0.62
C ALA A 385 2.96 24.84 0.68
N THR A 386 2.16 25.20 -0.32
CA THR A 386 0.70 24.91 -0.37
C THR A 386 0.33 23.80 -1.35
N THR A 387 1.28 23.28 -2.14
CA THR A 387 0.97 22.35 -3.23
C THR A 387 0.28 21.08 -2.73
N LEU A 388 0.80 20.45 -1.67
CA LEU A 388 0.17 19.24 -1.11
C LEU A 388 -1.23 19.51 -0.57
N ASP A 389 -1.42 20.61 0.16
CA ASP A 389 -2.73 21.00 0.70
C ASP A 389 -3.76 21.21 -0.42
N GLU A 390 -3.35 21.89 -1.50
CA GLU A 390 -4.18 22.09 -2.69
C GLU A 390 -4.56 20.75 -3.34
N MET A 391 -3.60 19.84 -3.54
CA MET A 391 -3.87 18.53 -4.13
C MET A 391 -4.74 17.64 -3.23
N MET A 392 -4.65 17.78 -1.90
CA MET A 392 -5.52 17.08 -0.96
C MET A 392 -6.96 17.63 -0.99
N MET A 393 -7.19 18.89 -1.34
CA MET A 393 -8.54 19.48 -1.38
C MET A 393 -9.37 19.06 -2.59
N SER A 394 -8.76 18.87 -3.76
CA SER A 394 -9.51 18.52 -4.99
C SER A 394 -8.63 17.93 -6.08
N ASP A 395 -9.19 16.97 -6.84
CA ASP A 395 -8.56 16.39 -8.02
C ASP A 395 -8.41 17.38 -9.20
N ASP A 396 -9.14 18.51 -9.16
CA ASP A 396 -8.98 19.59 -10.14
C ASP A 396 -7.74 20.46 -9.89
N ASN A 397 -7.11 20.36 -8.71
CA ASN A 397 -5.90 21.12 -8.36
C ASN A 397 -4.61 20.45 -8.86
N PHE A 398 -4.70 19.27 -9.47
CA PHE A 398 -3.57 18.62 -10.12
C PHE A 398 -3.22 19.36 -11.40
N LYS A 399 -2.08 20.06 -11.40
CA LYS A 399 -1.54 20.70 -12.60
C LYS A 399 -1.09 19.61 -13.57
N MET A 400 -1.59 19.69 -14.80
CA MET A 400 -1.26 18.75 -15.88
C MET A 400 -0.73 19.50 -17.09
N SER A 401 0.22 18.90 -17.78
CA SER A 401 0.76 19.36 -19.05
C SER A 401 0.50 18.34 -20.16
N VAL A 402 0.43 18.83 -21.40
CA VAL A 402 0.31 18.02 -22.60
C VAL A 402 1.58 18.19 -23.41
N THR A 403 2.24 17.08 -23.70
CA THR A 403 3.55 17.03 -24.34
C THR A 403 3.47 16.08 -25.52
N VAL A 404 4.08 16.41 -26.66
CA VAL A 404 4.18 15.47 -27.79
C VAL A 404 5.62 15.08 -27.93
N PHE A 405 5.87 13.79 -28.10
CA PHE A 405 7.23 13.29 -28.25
C PHE A 405 7.25 12.01 -29.08
N THR A 406 8.44 11.72 -29.60
CA THR A 406 8.71 10.49 -30.33
C THR A 406 9.36 9.49 -29.37
N ILE A 407 8.75 8.32 -29.23
CA ILE A 407 9.28 7.21 -28.45
C ILE A 407 9.85 6.17 -29.40
N ARG A 408 11.05 5.69 -29.11
CA ARG A 408 11.58 4.44 -29.67
C ARG A 408 11.40 3.35 -28.63
N LYS A 409 10.71 2.26 -28.97
CA LYS A 409 10.49 1.13 -28.06
C LYS A 409 10.84 -0.19 -28.73
N ARG A 410 11.04 -1.21 -27.89
CA ARG A 410 11.15 -2.60 -28.32
C ARG A 410 9.78 -3.12 -28.75
N SER A 411 9.73 -3.89 -29.84
CA SER A 411 8.52 -4.56 -30.33
C SER A 411 8.09 -5.72 -29.42
N THR A 412 9.05 -6.41 -28.81
CA THR A 412 8.83 -7.53 -27.87
C THR A 412 8.84 -7.07 -26.42
N PRO A 413 7.84 -7.46 -25.59
CA PRO A 413 7.82 -7.09 -24.18
C PRO A 413 8.84 -7.91 -23.38
N PHE A 414 9.38 -7.34 -22.30
CA PHE A 414 10.34 -8.02 -21.41
C PHE A 414 9.71 -8.54 -20.11
N ALA A 415 8.54 -8.00 -19.77
CA ALA A 415 7.76 -8.39 -18.61
C ALA A 415 6.26 -8.27 -18.90
N GLN A 416 5.47 -9.04 -18.16
CA GLN A 416 4.02 -8.97 -18.16
C GLN A 416 3.49 -9.07 -16.72
N GLY A 417 2.41 -8.33 -16.44
CA GLY A 417 1.59 -8.50 -15.25
C GLY A 417 0.23 -9.09 -15.60
N ALA A 418 -0.71 -9.05 -14.66
CA ALA A 418 -2.08 -9.55 -14.87
C ALA A 418 -2.78 -8.86 -16.06
N PHE A 419 -2.67 -7.52 -16.16
CA PHE A 419 -3.42 -6.72 -17.14
C PHE A 419 -2.55 -6.02 -18.19
N ARG A 420 -1.25 -5.85 -17.92
CA ARG A 420 -0.34 -5.02 -18.73
C ARG A 420 0.89 -5.82 -19.18
N VAL A 421 1.45 -5.44 -20.32
CA VAL A 421 2.78 -5.87 -20.80
C VAL A 421 3.72 -4.67 -20.83
N ALA A 422 5.01 -4.89 -20.62
CA ALA A 422 6.03 -3.85 -20.48
C ALA A 422 7.13 -3.98 -21.54
N PHE A 423 7.49 -2.87 -22.17
CA PHE A 423 8.47 -2.77 -23.25
C PHE A 423 9.58 -1.78 -22.87
N TYR A 424 10.82 -2.09 -23.22
CA TYR A 424 11.93 -1.14 -23.12
C TYR A 424 11.72 0.02 -24.08
N ALA A 425 12.01 1.24 -23.63
CA ALA A 425 11.83 2.44 -24.43
C ALA A 425 12.82 3.57 -24.10
N ARG A 426 12.99 4.48 -25.07
CA ARG A 426 13.68 5.78 -24.94
C ARG A 426 12.88 6.85 -25.67
N THR A 427 12.93 8.09 -25.19
CA THR A 427 12.47 9.25 -25.99
C THR A 427 13.56 9.66 -26.98
N ARG A 428 13.19 10.39 -28.03
CA ARG A 428 14.11 10.75 -29.13
C ARG A 428 15.29 11.60 -28.66
N ASN A 429 15.08 12.52 -27.73
CA ASN A 429 16.10 13.46 -27.28
C ASN A 429 16.61 13.17 -25.86
N SER A 430 16.56 11.90 -25.42
CA SER A 430 17.07 11.50 -24.10
C SER A 430 17.77 10.15 -24.15
N THR A 431 18.82 9.98 -23.34
CA THR A 431 19.44 8.67 -23.07
C THR A 431 18.77 7.93 -21.91
N THR A 432 17.82 8.58 -21.22
CA THR A 432 17.09 8.02 -20.09
C THR A 432 16.34 6.76 -20.50
N ARG A 433 16.44 5.72 -19.65
CA ARG A 433 15.81 4.42 -19.85
C ARG A 433 14.37 4.49 -19.33
N TYR A 434 13.41 4.13 -20.17
CA TYR A 434 12.00 4.12 -19.82
C TYR A 434 11.36 2.75 -20.09
N VAL A 435 10.17 2.58 -19.54
CA VAL A 435 9.27 1.46 -19.78
C VAL A 435 7.97 2.00 -20.36
N VAL A 436 7.55 1.47 -21.51
CA VAL A 436 6.20 1.65 -22.02
C VAL A 436 5.36 0.47 -21.58
N LYS A 437 4.19 0.71 -20.96
CA LYS A 437 3.21 -0.36 -20.67
C LYS A 437 1.96 -0.20 -21.54
N SER A 438 1.44 -1.33 -22.02
CA SER A 438 0.16 -1.42 -22.73
C SER A 438 -0.74 -2.49 -22.12
N PHE A 439 -2.05 -2.36 -22.29
CA PHE A 439 -3.01 -3.37 -21.83
C PHE A 439 -3.05 -4.60 -22.76
N LYS A 440 -3.24 -5.79 -22.19
CA LYS A 440 -3.30 -7.06 -22.93
C LYS A 440 -4.55 -7.20 -23.84
N ARG A 441 -5.69 -6.63 -23.46
CA ARG A 441 -7.00 -6.62 -24.17
C ARG A 441 -7.77 -5.33 -23.84
N LYS A 442 -8.96 -5.08 -24.46
CA LYS A 442 -9.85 -3.89 -24.27
C LYS A 442 -9.60 -3.19 -22.93
N GLY A 443 -8.60 -2.31 -22.94
CA GLY A 443 -7.93 -1.87 -21.73
C GLY A 443 -8.74 -0.82 -20.98
N LYS A 444 -8.23 -0.40 -19.83
CA LYS A 444 -8.76 0.79 -19.18
C LYS A 444 -8.57 1.99 -20.12
N LYS A 445 -9.57 2.87 -20.20
CA LYS A 445 -9.52 4.10 -21.01
C LYS A 445 -8.56 5.12 -20.40
N LEU A 446 -8.17 6.14 -21.17
CA LEU A 446 -7.30 7.24 -20.74
C LEU A 446 -7.69 7.84 -19.39
N ALA A 447 -8.99 7.95 -19.12
CA ALA A 447 -9.54 8.42 -17.84
C ALA A 447 -9.04 7.63 -16.62
N HIS A 448 -8.91 6.30 -16.73
CA HIS A 448 -8.45 5.47 -15.60
C HIS A 448 -6.94 5.60 -15.39
N LEU A 449 -6.15 5.60 -16.48
CA LEU A 449 -4.71 5.83 -16.39
C LEU A 449 -4.40 7.22 -15.81
N THR A 450 -5.21 8.23 -16.18
CA THR A 450 -5.10 9.58 -15.63
C THR A 450 -5.36 9.60 -14.13
N GLU A 451 -6.25 8.76 -13.63
CA GLU A 451 -6.48 8.62 -12.19
C GLU A 451 -5.31 7.94 -11.48
N GLU A 452 -4.75 6.86 -12.05
CA GLU A 452 -3.52 6.22 -11.56
C GLU A 452 -2.35 7.23 -11.49
N MET A 453 -2.18 8.03 -12.54
CA MET A 453 -1.17 9.08 -12.61
C MET A 453 -1.37 10.17 -11.53
N ARG A 454 -2.61 10.58 -11.26
CA ARG A 454 -2.89 11.54 -10.17
C ARG A 454 -2.63 10.94 -8.80
N CYS A 455 -2.98 9.67 -8.59
CA CYS A 455 -2.66 8.95 -7.36
C CYS A 455 -1.15 9.00 -7.09
N GLN A 456 -0.35 8.64 -8.08
CA GLN A 456 1.12 8.69 -8.00
C GLN A 456 1.65 10.11 -7.78
N ALA A 457 1.09 11.12 -8.46
CA ALA A 457 1.49 12.52 -8.27
C ALA A 457 1.23 13.00 -6.82
N LEU A 458 0.08 12.63 -6.24
CA LEU A 458 -0.23 12.95 -4.85
C LEU A 458 0.70 12.22 -3.88
N CYS A 459 1.01 10.95 -4.14
CA CYS A 459 2.00 10.19 -3.35
C CYS A 459 3.38 10.85 -3.42
N LYS A 460 3.80 11.34 -4.58
CA LYS A 460 5.05 12.11 -4.75
C LYS A 460 5.03 13.41 -3.95
N ALA A 461 3.91 14.16 -3.94
CA ALA A 461 3.79 15.36 -3.11
C ALA A 461 3.89 15.05 -1.60
N PHE A 462 3.26 13.96 -1.14
CA PHE A 462 3.46 13.47 0.23
C PHE A 462 4.92 13.09 0.50
N ALA A 463 5.59 12.41 -0.45
CA ALA A 463 6.98 11.99 -0.30
C ALA A 463 7.94 13.17 -0.21
N LEU A 464 7.69 14.26 -0.95
CA LEU A 464 8.47 15.49 -0.86
C LEU A 464 8.49 16.04 0.57
N GLU A 465 7.32 16.16 1.22
CA GLU A 465 7.21 16.59 2.61
C GLU A 465 7.77 15.54 3.58
N PHE A 466 7.46 14.26 3.39
CA PHE A 466 7.95 13.17 4.24
C PHE A 466 9.48 13.15 4.31
N ASN A 467 10.15 13.23 3.16
CA ASN A 467 11.62 13.28 3.08
C ASN A 467 12.19 14.54 3.73
N ALA A 468 11.44 15.65 3.68
CA ALA A 468 11.82 16.90 4.32
C ALA A 468 11.80 16.78 5.86
N PHE A 469 10.87 15.99 6.41
CA PHE A 469 10.68 15.82 7.85
C PHE A 469 11.44 14.63 8.46
N SER A 470 11.71 13.59 7.69
CA SER A 470 12.26 12.33 8.23
C SER A 470 13.71 12.43 8.70
N GLY A 471 14.48 13.42 8.24
CA GLY A 471 15.86 13.64 8.67
C GLY A 471 16.84 12.58 8.12
N GLU A 472 17.55 11.85 8.99
CA GLU A 472 18.42 10.74 8.58
C GLU A 472 17.61 9.60 7.94
N VAL A 473 17.69 9.56 6.59
CA VAL A 473 17.63 8.47 5.59
C VAL A 473 16.99 7.14 6.05
N PRO A 474 16.06 6.55 5.27
CA PRO A 474 15.97 6.66 3.81
C PRO A 474 14.95 7.65 3.25
N SER A 475 15.40 8.39 2.23
CA SER A 475 14.54 9.16 1.35
C SER A 475 13.81 8.20 0.41
N ILE A 476 12.52 8.44 0.19
CA ILE A 476 11.69 7.66 -0.74
C ILE A 476 11.24 8.52 -1.91
N ASP A 477 10.93 7.92 -3.03
CA ASP A 477 10.44 8.59 -4.24
C ASP A 477 9.30 7.76 -4.84
N PHE A 478 8.39 8.41 -5.56
CA PHE A 478 7.33 7.75 -6.31
C PHE A 478 7.52 8.02 -7.80
N LEU A 479 7.52 6.95 -8.59
CA LEU A 479 7.37 7.12 -10.03
C LEU A 479 5.99 7.70 -10.32
N VAL A 480 6.00 8.66 -11.24
CA VAL A 480 4.77 9.25 -11.75
C VAL A 480 4.71 8.99 -13.24
N THR A 481 3.75 8.17 -13.62
CA THR A 481 3.56 7.67 -14.96
C THR A 481 2.99 8.76 -15.85
N THR A 482 3.49 8.86 -17.08
CA THR A 482 2.92 9.70 -18.13
C THR A 482 1.91 8.87 -18.94
N CYS A 483 0.68 9.35 -19.05
CA CYS A 483 -0.34 8.70 -19.88
C CYS A 483 -0.12 9.06 -21.34
N LEU A 484 -0.22 8.10 -22.26
CA LEU A 484 0.08 8.30 -23.67
C LEU A 484 -1.10 7.90 -24.56
N GLU A 485 -1.27 8.66 -25.64
CA GLU A 485 -2.20 8.37 -26.73
C GLU A 485 -1.45 8.40 -28.07
N ASP A 486 -1.65 7.37 -28.90
CA ASP A 486 -1.02 7.25 -30.22
C ASP A 486 -1.69 8.20 -31.23
N LYS A 487 -0.93 9.16 -31.78
CA LYS A 487 -1.45 10.14 -32.74
C LYS A 487 -1.81 9.53 -34.10
N ALA A 488 -1.23 8.38 -34.48
CA ALA A 488 -1.41 7.82 -35.82
C ALA A 488 -2.73 7.04 -35.99
N LYS A 489 -3.39 6.64 -34.90
CA LYS A 489 -4.58 5.76 -34.92
C LYS A 489 -5.90 6.45 -34.55
N THR A 490 -5.87 7.74 -34.20
CA THR A 490 -7.08 8.52 -33.85
C THR A 490 -8.02 8.78 -35.03
N ALA A 491 -7.60 8.51 -36.27
CA ALA A 491 -8.39 8.83 -37.46
C ALA A 491 -9.41 7.77 -37.91
N THR A 492 -9.33 6.49 -37.48
CA THR A 492 -10.12 5.43 -38.16
C THR A 492 -10.65 4.24 -37.35
N THR A 493 -10.48 4.14 -36.02
CA THR A 493 -11.12 3.02 -35.27
C THR A 493 -11.47 3.38 -33.82
N SER A 494 -12.66 2.96 -33.39
CA SER A 494 -13.33 3.20 -32.08
C SER A 494 -12.61 2.58 -30.84
N GLY A 495 -11.28 2.49 -30.84
CA GLY A 495 -10.50 1.97 -29.71
C GLY A 495 -9.26 2.80 -29.47
N HIS A 496 -9.34 3.78 -28.55
CA HIS A 496 -8.17 4.48 -28.05
C HIS A 496 -7.25 3.49 -27.33
N ASN A 497 -6.13 3.12 -27.96
CA ASN A 497 -5.10 2.30 -27.32
C ASN A 497 -4.24 3.20 -26.43
N CYS A 498 -4.66 3.39 -25.18
CA CYS A 498 -3.86 4.15 -24.23
C CYS A 498 -2.62 3.36 -23.80
N LEU A 499 -1.50 4.05 -23.78
CA LEU A 499 -0.22 3.56 -23.28
C LEU A 499 0.17 4.34 -22.03
N SER A 500 1.19 3.87 -21.35
CA SER A 500 1.76 4.58 -20.21
C SER A 500 3.27 4.50 -20.25
N LEU A 501 3.96 5.55 -19.80
CA LEU A 501 5.41 5.67 -19.80
C LEU A 501 5.91 6.01 -18.41
N GLU A 502 6.93 5.29 -17.95
CA GLU A 502 7.58 5.53 -16.66
C GLU A 502 9.09 5.26 -16.75
N PRO A 503 9.91 5.86 -15.87
CA PRO A 503 11.32 5.51 -15.77
C PRO A 503 11.55 4.02 -15.51
N PHE A 504 12.58 3.46 -16.12
CA PHE A 504 13.00 2.08 -15.84
C PHE A 504 13.60 1.97 -14.43
N ILE A 505 13.06 1.07 -13.61
CA ILE A 505 13.57 0.77 -12.26
C ILE A 505 14.54 -0.40 -12.34
N GLU A 506 15.73 -0.22 -11.78
CA GLU A 506 16.71 -1.29 -11.59
C GLU A 506 16.59 -1.90 -10.18
N GLY A 507 16.94 -3.18 -10.08
CA GLY A 507 17.03 -3.90 -8.81
C GLY A 507 15.88 -4.86 -8.54
N THR A 508 15.82 -5.33 -7.30
CA THR A 508 14.87 -6.34 -6.86
C THR A 508 13.59 -5.66 -6.42
N TYR A 509 12.49 -5.97 -7.09
CA TYR A 509 11.18 -5.47 -6.72
C TYR A 509 10.73 -6.06 -5.37
N VAL A 510 10.23 -5.25 -4.46
CA VAL A 510 9.77 -5.64 -3.12
C VAL A 510 8.42 -4.98 -2.85
N LYS A 511 7.48 -5.74 -2.28
CA LYS A 511 6.23 -5.22 -1.74
C LYS A 511 6.36 -5.08 -0.23
N TYR A 512 6.28 -3.86 0.28
CA TYR A 512 6.51 -3.51 1.69
C TYR A 512 5.23 -3.58 2.51
N ASN A 513 4.11 -3.09 1.98
CA ASN A 513 2.79 -3.29 2.55
C ASN A 513 1.73 -3.49 1.45
N GLY A 514 0.51 -3.82 1.86
CA GLY A 514 -0.62 -4.04 0.95
C GLY A 514 -1.86 -3.23 1.35
N ASN A 515 -2.83 -3.17 0.45
CA ASN A 515 -4.09 -2.46 0.69
C ASN A 515 -5.07 -3.14 1.65
N ARG A 516 -4.76 -4.35 2.15
CA ARG A 516 -5.58 -5.13 3.10
C ARG A 516 -4.78 -5.59 4.33
N GLY A 517 -3.87 -4.74 4.81
CA GLY A 517 -3.15 -4.95 6.07
C GLY A 517 -1.92 -5.86 5.96
N TYR A 518 -1.56 -6.33 4.77
CA TYR A 518 -0.28 -7.02 4.57
C TYR A 518 0.90 -6.11 4.95
N VAL A 519 1.83 -6.63 5.73
CA VAL A 519 3.12 -6.01 6.07
C VAL A 519 4.22 -7.02 5.78
N ASN A 520 5.31 -6.58 5.16
CA ASN A 520 6.44 -7.45 4.88
C ASN A 520 7.28 -7.67 6.14
N SER A 521 7.01 -8.78 6.84
CA SER A 521 7.71 -9.19 8.06
C SER A 521 9.03 -9.91 7.80
N ASP A 522 9.38 -10.22 6.54
CA ASP A 522 10.61 -10.95 6.20
C ASP A 522 11.85 -10.03 6.26
N ILE A 523 11.64 -8.71 6.17
CA ILE A 523 12.68 -7.67 6.17
C ILE A 523 12.37 -6.54 7.16
N PRO A 524 12.16 -6.82 8.46
CA PRO A 524 11.67 -5.84 9.43
C PRO A 524 12.67 -4.71 9.71
N ASN A 525 13.96 -4.98 9.52
CA ASN A 525 15.06 -4.03 9.72
C ASN A 525 15.49 -3.34 8.42
N ASP A 526 14.87 -3.66 7.28
CA ASP A 526 15.16 -2.95 6.04
C ASP A 526 14.71 -1.49 6.15
N PRO A 527 15.59 -0.51 5.89
CA PRO A 527 15.25 0.90 6.04
C PRO A 527 14.06 1.33 5.19
N PHE A 528 13.92 0.79 3.97
CA PHE A 528 12.82 1.15 3.06
C PHE A 528 11.50 0.51 3.49
N ASN A 529 11.53 -0.68 4.09
CA ASN A 529 10.36 -1.28 4.72
C ASN A 529 9.87 -0.42 5.90
N GLN A 530 10.77 0.03 6.76
CA GLN A 530 10.42 0.93 7.87
C GLN A 530 9.87 2.27 7.36
N ALA A 531 10.51 2.85 6.33
CA ALA A 531 10.03 4.08 5.71
C ALA A 531 8.66 3.91 5.04
N ALA A 532 8.39 2.77 4.40
CA ALA A 532 7.09 2.47 3.80
C ALA A 532 5.97 2.47 4.86
N GLN A 533 6.15 1.76 5.99
CA GLN A 533 5.13 1.75 7.06
C GLN A 533 4.93 3.15 7.67
N ALA A 534 6.03 3.87 7.91
CA ALA A 534 5.96 5.23 8.44
C ALA A 534 5.34 6.22 7.46
N PHE A 535 5.57 6.06 6.15
CA PHE A 535 4.99 6.88 5.11
C PHE A 535 3.48 6.70 5.01
N SER A 536 3.00 5.44 5.01
CA SER A 536 1.56 5.15 5.08
C SER A 536 0.91 5.81 6.29
N HIS A 537 1.51 5.67 7.48
CA HIS A 537 1.03 6.34 8.70
C HIS A 537 1.07 7.87 8.60
N PHE A 538 2.17 8.43 8.08
CA PHE A 538 2.33 9.87 7.86
C PHE A 538 1.24 10.42 6.95
N THR A 539 0.87 9.74 5.87
CA THR A 539 -0.16 10.23 4.94
C THR A 539 -1.54 10.35 5.61
N PHE A 540 -1.86 9.42 6.51
CA PHE A 540 -3.07 9.47 7.33
C PHE A 540 -3.05 10.64 8.32
N GLU A 541 -1.93 10.82 9.01
CA GLU A 541 -1.76 11.93 9.95
C GLU A 541 -1.82 13.29 9.25
N ARG A 542 -1.06 13.45 8.15
CA ARG A 542 -0.89 14.69 7.39
C ARG A 542 -2.19 15.14 6.70
N SER A 543 -3.01 14.18 6.30
CA SER A 543 -4.34 14.42 5.72
C SER A 543 -5.46 14.57 6.75
N LYS A 544 -5.14 14.50 8.06
CA LYS A 544 -6.13 14.53 9.16
C LYS A 544 -7.21 13.45 9.01
N GLY A 545 -6.78 12.24 8.66
CA GLY A 545 -7.63 11.05 8.53
C GLY A 545 -8.51 11.01 7.29
N GLN A 546 -8.25 11.86 6.28
CA GLN A 546 -9.01 11.86 5.04
C GLN A 546 -8.46 10.87 4.01
N LEU A 547 -7.15 10.62 4.02
CA LEU A 547 -6.45 9.81 3.03
C LEU A 547 -5.46 8.86 3.70
N LEU A 548 -5.20 7.69 3.11
CA LEU A 548 -4.11 6.80 3.51
C LEU A 548 -3.50 6.16 2.26
N VAL A 549 -2.18 6.28 2.10
CA VAL A 549 -1.46 5.61 1.03
C VAL A 549 -1.04 4.20 1.49
N SER A 550 -1.36 3.19 0.70
CA SER A 550 -1.00 1.79 0.93
C SER A 550 -0.53 1.13 -0.37
N ASP A 551 -0.29 -0.18 -0.32
CA ASP A 551 0.24 -0.96 -1.44
C ASP A 551 1.61 -0.48 -1.91
N LEU A 552 2.47 -0.13 -0.95
CA LEU A 552 3.81 0.40 -1.21
C LEU A 552 4.73 -0.71 -1.69
N GLN A 553 5.24 -0.54 -2.89
CA GLN A 553 6.05 -1.52 -3.60
C GLN A 553 6.99 -0.84 -4.59
N GLY A 554 8.15 -1.44 -4.85
CA GLY A 554 9.17 -0.86 -5.72
C GLY A 554 10.55 -1.46 -5.52
N SER A 555 11.61 -0.71 -5.81
CA SER A 555 13.01 -1.15 -5.64
C SER A 555 13.78 -0.09 -4.86
N GLY A 556 14.27 -0.46 -3.67
CA GLY A 556 15.01 0.44 -2.80
C GLY A 556 14.23 1.71 -2.47
N SER A 557 14.77 2.87 -2.85
CA SER A 557 14.17 4.18 -2.60
C SER A 557 13.04 4.57 -3.54
N VAL A 558 12.74 3.79 -4.58
CA VAL A 558 11.77 4.17 -5.62
C VAL A 558 10.56 3.25 -5.59
N PHE A 559 9.40 3.82 -5.26
CA PHE A 559 8.11 3.16 -5.20
C PHE A 559 7.27 3.43 -6.45
N THR A 560 6.36 2.52 -6.77
CA THR A 560 5.45 2.61 -7.92
C THR A 560 4.12 1.94 -7.63
N ASP A 561 3.12 2.21 -8.47
CA ASP A 561 1.76 1.64 -8.41
C ASP A 561 1.12 1.66 -6.99
N PRO A 562 1.12 2.80 -6.24
CA PRO A 562 0.49 2.87 -4.92
C PRO A 562 -1.04 2.97 -5.00
N ILE A 563 -1.71 2.67 -3.88
CA ILE A 563 -3.15 2.84 -3.69
C ILE A 563 -3.41 3.94 -2.66
N ILE A 564 -4.42 4.78 -2.92
CA ILE A 564 -4.95 5.73 -1.94
C ILE A 564 -6.33 5.27 -1.47
N HIS A 565 -6.48 5.13 -0.16
CA HIS A 565 -7.76 5.00 0.52
C HIS A 565 -8.26 6.40 0.88
N THR A 566 -9.55 6.69 0.68
CA THR A 566 -10.15 8.01 0.91
C THR A 566 -11.55 7.91 1.48
N LEU A 567 -11.92 8.83 2.38
CA LEU A 567 -13.32 8.98 2.84
C LEU A 567 -14.21 9.66 1.80
N ASP A 568 -13.62 10.42 0.88
CA ASP A 568 -14.34 11.00 -0.25
C ASP A 568 -14.54 9.95 -1.34
N HIS A 569 -15.76 9.39 -1.39
CA HIS A 569 -16.19 8.41 -2.38
C HIS A 569 -16.12 8.90 -3.84
N LYS A 570 -15.95 10.20 -4.07
CA LYS A 570 -15.81 10.76 -5.42
C LYS A 570 -14.36 10.80 -5.91
N ARG A 571 -13.38 10.60 -5.02
CA ARG A 571 -11.96 10.62 -5.36
C ARG A 571 -11.43 9.21 -5.59
N PHE A 572 -10.60 9.06 -6.62
CA PHE A 572 -9.97 7.79 -6.96
C PHE A 572 -10.97 6.63 -7.12
N MET A 573 -12.13 6.89 -7.74
CA MET A 573 -13.23 5.91 -7.84
C MET A 573 -13.07 4.90 -8.99
N LEU A 574 -12.18 5.19 -9.94
CA LEU A 574 -11.82 4.29 -11.05
C LEU A 574 -10.67 3.33 -10.66
N SER A 575 -10.12 3.50 -9.45
CA SER A 575 -9.14 2.64 -8.83
C SER A 575 -9.82 1.52 -8.03
N ASP A 576 -9.75 0.29 -8.55
CA ASP A 576 -10.34 -0.91 -7.93
C ASP A 576 -9.74 -1.24 -6.54
N GLY A 577 -8.60 -0.63 -6.21
CA GLY A 577 -7.88 -0.86 -4.96
C GLY A 577 -8.31 0.01 -3.77
N ASN A 578 -9.12 1.06 -4.00
CA ASN A 578 -9.56 1.98 -2.96
C ASN A 578 -10.65 1.34 -2.08
N LEU A 579 -10.31 1.03 -0.83
CA LEU A 579 -11.22 0.38 0.11
C LEU A 579 -11.95 1.36 1.05
N GLY A 580 -11.77 2.67 0.87
CA GLY A 580 -12.30 3.69 1.77
C GLY A 580 -11.83 3.51 3.21
N GLU A 581 -12.75 3.73 4.18
CA GLU A 581 -12.45 3.62 5.61
C GLU A 581 -11.92 2.24 6.03
N ASP A 582 -12.41 1.16 5.41
CA ASP A 582 -11.95 -0.19 5.74
C ASP A 582 -10.47 -0.40 5.37
N GLY A 583 -9.96 0.31 4.34
CA GLY A 583 -8.53 0.35 4.03
C GLY A 583 -7.70 0.98 5.17
N PHE A 584 -8.25 1.97 5.88
CA PHE A 584 -7.61 2.53 7.05
C PHE A 584 -7.55 1.52 8.19
N LYS A 585 -8.67 0.85 8.47
CA LYS A 585 -8.76 -0.18 9.51
C LYS A 585 -7.79 -1.32 9.26
N PHE A 586 -7.72 -1.81 8.01
CA PHE A 586 -6.76 -2.84 7.62
C PHE A 586 -5.32 -2.43 7.87
N PHE A 587 -4.93 -1.20 7.55
CA PHE A 587 -3.59 -0.69 7.84
C PHE A 587 -3.33 -0.63 9.35
N PHE A 588 -4.22 0.01 10.11
CA PHE A 588 -3.99 0.21 11.56
C PHE A 588 -4.11 -1.06 12.39
N ALA A 589 -4.80 -2.09 11.91
CA ALA A 589 -4.85 -3.39 12.56
C ALA A 589 -3.49 -4.09 12.58
N THR A 590 -2.62 -3.84 11.60
CA THR A 590 -1.30 -4.48 11.49
C THR A 590 -0.12 -3.54 11.67
N HIS A 591 -0.35 -2.22 11.63
CA HIS A 591 0.69 -1.21 11.78
C HIS A 591 1.23 -1.15 13.21
N VAL A 592 2.56 -1.15 13.32
CA VAL A 592 3.31 -0.88 14.55
C VAL A 592 4.25 0.30 14.29
N CYS A 593 4.12 1.37 15.07
CA CYS A 593 4.96 2.54 14.92
C CYS A 593 6.44 2.21 15.13
N ASN A 594 7.26 2.58 14.16
CA ASN A 594 8.73 2.47 14.22
C ASN A 594 9.39 3.81 14.62
N ASP A 595 10.72 3.86 14.61
CA ASP A 595 11.49 5.07 14.96
C ASP A 595 11.15 6.28 14.09
N ILE A 596 10.85 6.07 12.80
CA ILE A 596 10.47 7.16 11.88
C ILE A 596 9.11 7.73 12.30
N CYS A 597 8.13 6.88 12.63
CA CYS A 597 6.82 7.33 13.13
C CYS A 597 6.96 8.17 14.39
N ARG A 598 7.79 7.72 15.35
CA ARG A 598 8.05 8.43 16.61
C ARG A 598 8.75 9.77 16.38
N ARG A 599 9.74 9.81 15.48
CA ARG A 599 10.45 11.04 15.10
C ARG A 599 9.54 12.06 14.43
N LEU A 600 8.64 11.61 13.56
CA LEU A 600 7.60 12.44 12.93
C LEU A 600 6.49 12.86 13.91
N GLN A 601 6.52 12.35 15.15
CA GLN A 601 5.54 12.64 16.20
C GLN A 601 4.09 12.37 15.75
N LEU A 602 3.89 11.26 15.03
CA LEU A 602 2.57 10.86 14.56
C LEU A 602 1.72 10.44 15.77
N LYS A 603 0.51 11.01 15.90
CA LYS A 603 -0.38 10.77 17.04
C LYS A 603 -1.41 9.68 16.78
N SER A 604 -1.79 9.46 15.52
CA SER A 604 -2.84 8.51 15.18
C SER A 604 -2.49 7.08 15.58
N THR A 605 -3.47 6.37 16.16
CA THR A 605 -3.34 4.98 16.59
C THR A 605 -4.58 4.18 16.22
N LYS A 606 -4.45 2.84 16.22
CA LYS A 606 -5.59 1.94 15.98
C LYS A 606 -6.75 2.15 16.95
N TYR A 607 -6.47 2.56 18.20
CA TYR A 607 -7.49 2.82 19.22
C TYR A 607 -8.42 4.00 18.90
N MET A 608 -8.03 4.89 17.98
CA MET A 608 -8.89 5.97 17.51
C MET A 608 -10.09 5.46 16.70
N PHE A 609 -9.95 4.33 16.01
CA PHE A 609 -11.06 3.69 15.28
C PHE A 609 -12.08 3.07 16.23
N ALA A 610 -11.60 2.41 17.29
CA ALA A 610 -12.45 1.83 18.32
C ALA A 610 -13.20 2.91 19.13
N SER A 611 -12.54 4.00 19.47
CA SER A 611 -13.12 5.09 20.28
C SER A 611 -13.87 6.15 19.47
N ARG A 612 -13.69 6.18 18.14
CA ARG A 612 -14.14 7.25 17.22
C ARG A 612 -13.64 8.65 17.60
N LYS A 613 -12.55 8.73 18.38
CA LYS A 613 -11.91 9.99 18.79
C LYS A 613 -10.57 10.11 18.07
N PHE A 614 -10.50 11.00 17.09
CA PHE A 614 -9.30 11.23 16.30
C PHE A 614 -8.56 12.47 16.77
N GLU A 615 -7.28 12.30 17.08
CA GLU A 615 -6.37 13.40 17.38
C GLU A 615 -5.19 13.35 16.41
N PHE A 616 -4.96 14.47 15.73
CA PHE A 616 -3.87 14.59 14.76
C PHE A 616 -2.90 15.69 15.16
N ARG A 617 -1.67 15.57 14.69
CA ARG A 617 -0.68 16.63 14.69
C ARG A 617 -1.22 17.86 13.94
N GLN A 618 -1.20 19.01 14.60
CA GLN A 618 -1.78 20.25 14.07
C GLN A 618 -0.81 21.09 13.25
N VAL A 619 0.49 21.03 13.56
CA VAL A 619 1.50 21.90 12.95
C VAL A 619 2.51 21.08 12.17
N TRP A 620 2.61 21.38 10.88
CA TRP A 620 3.62 20.86 9.95
C TRP A 620 4.47 22.04 9.48
N PRO A 621 5.77 22.11 9.86
CA PRO A 621 6.65 23.18 9.40
C PRO A 621 6.76 23.19 7.88
N ALA A 622 6.78 24.37 7.25
CA ALA A 622 7.11 24.44 5.84
C ALA A 622 8.59 24.06 5.65
N VAL A 623 8.86 23.08 4.78
CA VAL A 623 10.23 22.66 4.47
C VAL A 623 10.45 22.77 2.97
N ASN A 624 11.31 23.69 2.57
CA ASN A 624 11.60 23.99 1.17
C ASN A 624 12.99 23.47 0.77
N ASN A 625 13.46 22.36 1.32
CA ASN A 625 14.80 21.83 1.03
C ASN A 625 14.79 20.69 -0.02
N THR A 626 13.61 20.26 -0.47
CA THR A 626 13.43 19.26 -1.53
C THR A 626 12.74 19.86 -2.75
N THR A 627 13.00 19.30 -3.92
CA THR A 627 12.37 19.66 -5.20
C THR A 627 12.36 18.42 -6.10
N CYS A 628 11.62 18.46 -7.22
CA CYS A 628 11.74 17.44 -8.26
C CYS A 628 12.72 17.88 -9.36
N CYS A 629 13.30 16.90 -10.06
CA CYS A 629 14.01 17.11 -11.31
C CYS A 629 13.09 17.76 -12.35
N ALA A 630 13.62 18.74 -13.07
CA ALA A 630 12.91 19.53 -14.07
C ALA A 630 12.46 18.71 -15.29
N ASN A 631 13.11 17.60 -15.59
CA ASN A 631 12.61 16.71 -16.64
C ASN A 631 11.31 16.05 -16.16
N VAL A 632 10.17 16.42 -16.77
CA VAL A 632 8.83 15.97 -16.38
C VAL A 632 8.66 14.45 -16.45
N LEU A 633 9.42 13.77 -17.31
CA LEU A 633 9.42 12.31 -17.42
C LEU A 633 10.32 11.62 -16.38
N CYS A 634 11.22 12.36 -15.75
CA CYS A 634 12.08 11.88 -14.66
C CYS A 634 11.43 12.15 -13.32
N GLY A 635 11.15 13.42 -13.01
CA GLY A 635 10.51 13.87 -11.78
C GLY A 635 11.23 13.46 -10.49
N HIS A 636 12.48 13.00 -10.53
CA HIS A 636 13.19 12.46 -9.37
C HIS A 636 13.26 13.47 -8.23
N ILE A 637 12.97 13.06 -6.99
CA ILE A 637 13.07 13.93 -5.82
C ILE A 637 14.55 14.20 -5.51
N LEU A 638 14.90 15.47 -5.36
CA LEU A 638 16.22 16.00 -5.09
C LEU A 638 16.20 16.82 -3.82
N ARG A 639 17.27 16.76 -3.05
CA ARG A 639 17.59 17.83 -2.10
C ARG A 639 18.12 19.02 -2.88
N LEU A 640 17.70 20.24 -2.51
CA LEU A 640 18.12 21.46 -3.21
C LEU A 640 19.64 21.63 -3.26
N PHE A 641 20.34 21.18 -2.22
CA PHE A 641 21.82 21.20 -2.17
C PHE A 641 22.46 20.28 -3.22
N ASP A 642 21.82 19.15 -3.53
CA ASP A 642 22.32 18.15 -4.48
C ASP A 642 21.92 18.47 -5.94
N ALA A 643 20.98 19.41 -6.13
CA ALA A 643 20.42 19.74 -7.45
C ALA A 643 21.34 20.65 -8.28
N ARG A 644 21.43 20.38 -9.59
CA ARG A 644 22.15 21.23 -10.55
C ARG A 644 21.25 22.33 -11.13
N ARG A 645 21.83 23.48 -11.46
CA ARG A 645 21.14 24.66 -12.03
C ARG A 645 21.87 25.15 -13.27
N SER A 646 21.11 25.63 -14.25
CA SER A 646 21.64 26.20 -15.50
C SER A 646 21.38 27.69 -15.58
N ASP A 647 22.40 28.47 -15.95
CA ASP A 647 22.24 29.89 -16.26
C ASP A 647 21.46 30.10 -17.56
N LYS A 648 21.57 29.17 -18.52
CA LYS A 648 20.80 29.18 -19.77
C LYS A 648 19.30 28.89 -19.54
N TYR A 649 18.98 28.14 -18.49
CA TYR A 649 17.62 27.69 -18.16
C TYR A 649 17.30 27.95 -16.68
N PRO A 650 17.14 29.22 -16.27
CA PRO A 650 16.93 29.58 -14.88
C PRO A 650 15.61 28.99 -14.33
N GLY A 651 15.56 28.77 -13.03
CA GLY A 651 14.37 28.25 -12.33
C GLY A 651 14.18 26.72 -12.40
N HIS A 652 15.07 25.99 -13.07
CA HIS A 652 14.99 24.53 -13.22
C HIS A 652 16.09 23.83 -12.42
N TYR A 653 15.72 22.72 -11.77
CA TYR A 653 16.61 21.89 -10.96
C TYR A 653 16.81 20.53 -11.61
N TRP A 654 18.06 20.08 -11.75
CA TRP A 654 18.37 18.87 -12.51
C TRP A 654 19.05 17.81 -11.65
N CYS A 655 18.63 16.56 -11.81
CA CYS A 655 19.30 15.41 -11.20
C CYS A 655 20.63 15.11 -11.93
N PRO A 656 21.56 14.36 -11.30
CA PRO A 656 22.84 14.00 -11.91
C PRO A 656 22.73 13.28 -13.26
N ASN A 657 21.62 12.56 -13.50
CA ASN A 657 21.40 11.83 -14.75
C ASN A 657 20.82 12.70 -15.87
N CYS A 658 19.99 13.70 -15.54
CA CYS A 658 19.38 14.59 -16.54
C CYS A 658 20.26 15.79 -16.87
N TRP A 659 21.11 16.23 -15.92
CA TRP A 659 21.94 17.41 -16.10
C TRP A 659 22.88 17.33 -17.32
N PRO A 660 23.69 16.27 -17.53
CA PRO A 660 24.58 16.17 -18.69
C PRO A 660 23.83 16.14 -20.03
N GLN A 661 22.57 15.69 -20.02
CA GLN A 661 21.77 15.57 -21.24
C GLN A 661 21.43 16.94 -21.86
N LEU A 662 21.42 18.02 -21.06
CA LEU A 662 21.25 19.37 -21.60
C LEU A 662 22.31 19.69 -22.67
N GLU A 663 23.56 19.33 -22.38
CA GLU A 663 24.69 19.56 -23.28
C GLU A 663 24.77 18.51 -24.39
N ILE A 664 24.62 17.22 -24.06
CA ILE A 664 24.67 16.11 -25.04
C ILE A 664 23.70 16.30 -26.20
N PHE A 665 22.51 16.84 -25.93
CA PHE A 665 21.47 17.08 -26.92
C PHE A 665 21.38 18.56 -27.35
N THR A 666 22.46 19.33 -27.20
CA THR A 666 22.55 20.68 -27.77
C THR A 666 22.86 20.60 -29.26
N THR A 667 22.03 21.28 -30.06
CA THR A 667 22.21 21.40 -31.51
C THR A 667 22.20 22.86 -31.93
N LYS A 668 22.84 23.16 -33.06
CA LYS A 668 22.78 24.49 -33.69
C LYS A 668 21.55 24.59 -34.58
N MET A 669 20.83 25.69 -34.45
CA MET A 669 19.63 26.01 -35.24
C MET A 669 19.81 27.37 -35.93
N LEU A 670 19.21 27.50 -37.12
CA LEU A 670 19.15 28.77 -37.85
C LEU A 670 17.91 29.57 -37.45
N CYS A 671 18.08 30.86 -37.19
CA CYS A 671 17.00 31.78 -36.91
C CYS A 671 16.09 31.96 -38.15
N VAL A 672 14.77 31.86 -37.95
CA VAL A 672 13.78 32.09 -39.02
C VAL A 672 13.42 33.57 -39.24
N ALA A 673 13.99 34.49 -38.45
CA ALA A 673 13.70 35.92 -38.58
C ALA A 673 14.22 36.48 -39.93
N PRO A 674 13.55 37.52 -40.50
CA PRO A 674 14.06 38.20 -41.68
C PRO A 674 15.39 38.92 -41.37
N GLY A 675 16.43 38.71 -42.17
CA GLY A 675 17.74 39.35 -41.98
C GLY A 675 18.91 38.40 -42.15
N LEU A 676 20.08 38.80 -41.63
CA LEU A 676 21.28 37.96 -41.58
C LEU A 676 20.99 36.65 -40.83
N HIS A 677 21.46 35.52 -41.37
CA HIS A 677 21.23 34.21 -40.76
C HIS A 677 22.03 34.09 -39.46
N HIS A 678 21.34 34.18 -38.32
CA HIS A 678 21.95 33.95 -37.00
C HIS A 678 21.81 32.47 -36.63
N GLU A 679 22.93 31.82 -36.33
CA GLU A 679 22.95 30.51 -35.68
C GLU A 679 22.81 30.68 -34.18
N PHE A 680 22.08 29.77 -33.53
CA PHE A 680 22.00 29.72 -32.08
C PHE A 680 21.86 28.28 -31.59
N GLU A 681 22.35 28.03 -30.39
CA GLU A 681 22.33 26.71 -29.77
C GLU A 681 21.05 26.48 -28.97
N VAL A 682 20.51 25.27 -29.10
CA VAL A 682 19.30 24.82 -28.42
C VAL A 682 19.49 23.39 -27.94
N SER A 683 19.28 23.14 -26.64
CA SER A 683 19.14 21.79 -26.11
C SER A 683 17.79 21.19 -26.51
N THR A 684 17.78 20.19 -27.40
CA THR A 684 16.53 19.50 -27.76
C THR A 684 15.96 18.70 -26.59
N PHE A 685 16.82 18.19 -25.71
CA PHE A 685 16.43 17.55 -24.46
C PHE A 685 15.67 18.51 -23.54
N PHE A 686 16.13 19.76 -23.36
CA PHE A 686 15.43 20.74 -22.52
C PHE A 686 13.98 20.90 -22.96
N TYR A 687 13.75 21.25 -24.23
CA TYR A 687 12.40 21.52 -24.73
C TYR A 687 11.51 20.27 -24.73
N GLU A 688 12.05 19.08 -25.04
CA GLU A 688 11.32 17.79 -24.89
C GLU A 688 10.94 17.56 -23.43
N SER A 689 11.88 17.75 -22.50
CA SER A 689 11.69 17.52 -21.07
C SER A 689 10.72 18.50 -20.39
N GLN A 690 10.47 19.66 -21.00
CA GLN A 690 9.48 20.65 -20.54
C GLN A 690 8.15 20.57 -21.32
N GLY A 691 8.08 19.74 -22.37
CA GLY A 691 6.94 19.70 -23.28
C GLY A 691 6.70 20.98 -24.06
N GLN A 692 7.75 21.77 -24.28
CA GLN A 692 7.68 23.06 -24.96
C GLN A 692 8.12 22.95 -26.41
N ARG A 693 7.59 23.85 -27.25
CA ARG A 693 8.10 24.01 -28.62
C ARG A 693 9.52 24.52 -28.61
N ARG A 694 10.32 24.00 -29.53
CA ARG A 694 11.65 24.54 -29.77
C ARG A 694 11.51 25.96 -30.33
N PRO A 695 12.35 26.89 -29.86
CA PRO A 695 12.33 28.24 -30.37
C PRO A 695 12.79 28.26 -31.82
N ARG A 696 12.10 29.07 -32.64
CA ARG A 696 12.42 29.22 -34.06
C ARG A 696 13.27 30.47 -34.33
N LYS A 697 13.35 31.38 -33.36
CA LYS A 697 14.14 32.62 -33.44
C LYS A 697 15.29 32.59 -32.42
N CYS A 698 16.43 33.18 -32.79
CA CYS A 698 17.54 33.37 -31.86
C CYS A 698 17.17 34.38 -30.76
N PRO A 699 17.89 34.41 -29.63
CA PRO A 699 17.57 35.30 -28.50
C PRO A 699 17.41 36.78 -28.87
N GLU A 700 18.21 37.29 -29.81
CA GLU A 700 18.14 38.69 -30.28
C GLU A 700 16.85 39.02 -31.03
N HIS A 701 16.24 38.02 -31.68
CA HIS A 701 15.03 38.16 -32.49
C HIS A 701 13.77 37.68 -31.75
N ARG A 702 13.90 37.24 -30.49
CA ARG A 702 12.76 36.92 -29.64
C ARG A 702 12.27 38.21 -28.98
N GLY A 703 10.98 38.51 -29.11
CA GLY A 703 10.36 39.60 -28.33
C GLY A 703 10.38 39.28 -26.84
N GLU A 704 10.11 40.26 -25.97
CA GLU A 704 10.07 40.05 -24.50
C GLU A 704 9.14 38.89 -24.08
N GLY A 705 8.13 38.54 -24.89
CA GLY A 705 7.24 37.39 -24.70
C GLY A 705 7.71 36.03 -25.26
N ASP A 706 8.83 35.96 -26.00
CA ASP A 706 9.41 34.73 -26.59
C ASP A 706 10.64 34.22 -25.78
N SER A 707 11.10 34.97 -24.76
CA SER A 707 12.24 34.58 -23.92
C SER A 707 11.91 33.36 -23.04
N VAL A 708 12.91 32.54 -22.70
CA VAL A 708 12.76 31.26 -21.95
C VAL A 708 12.40 31.48 -20.47
N ALA A 709 11.69 32.56 -20.14
CA ALA A 709 11.22 32.85 -18.80
C ALA A 709 9.73 33.21 -18.82
N ARG A 710 8.97 32.41 -18.05
CA ARG A 710 7.56 32.57 -17.66
C ARG A 710 6.50 32.07 -18.65
N VAL A 711 6.46 30.74 -18.83
CA VAL A 711 5.19 30.03 -18.54
C VAL A 711 5.12 29.83 -17.03
N ALA A 712 5.14 30.94 -16.29
CA ALA A 712 4.58 30.95 -14.97
C ALA A 712 3.08 30.89 -15.21
N THR A 713 2.45 29.86 -14.66
CA THR A 713 1.01 29.66 -14.61
C THR A 713 0.31 31.01 -14.42
N MET A 714 -0.34 31.54 -15.47
CA MET A 714 -1.11 32.81 -15.44
C MET A 714 -2.41 32.64 -14.63
N THR A 715 -2.30 32.22 -13.37
CA THR A 715 -3.42 32.14 -12.43
C THR A 715 -3.09 32.71 -11.04
N THR A 716 -1.83 32.96 -10.70
CA THR A 716 -1.46 33.46 -9.36
C THR A 716 -1.88 34.91 -9.13
N SER A 717 -1.71 35.80 -10.11
CA SER A 717 -1.96 37.25 -9.92
C SER A 717 -3.43 37.66 -9.92
N ALA A 718 -4.35 36.80 -10.38
CA ALA A 718 -5.79 37.01 -10.28
C ALA A 718 -6.36 36.42 -8.98
N TRP A 719 -5.79 35.30 -8.50
CA TRP A 719 -6.26 34.60 -7.30
C TRP A 719 -5.78 35.26 -5.99
N GLU A 720 -4.58 35.86 -5.97
CA GLU A 720 -4.07 36.61 -4.80
C GLU A 720 -4.85 37.90 -4.54
N ARG A 721 -5.37 38.55 -5.59
CA ARG A 721 -6.25 39.73 -5.46
C ARG A 721 -7.63 39.37 -4.90
N SER A 722 -8.09 38.13 -5.07
CA SER A 722 -9.35 37.66 -4.48
C SER A 722 -9.19 37.17 -3.03
N LYS A 723 -8.00 36.72 -2.61
CA LYS A 723 -7.74 36.27 -1.22
C LYS A 723 -7.75 37.44 -0.21
N THR A 724 -7.31 38.63 -0.61
CA THR A 724 -7.37 39.83 0.24
C THR A 724 -8.81 40.24 0.54
N ALA A 725 -9.77 39.92 -0.32
CA ALA A 725 -11.19 40.20 -0.10
C ALA A 725 -11.93 39.12 0.71
N MET A 726 -11.46 37.86 0.71
CA MET A 726 -12.09 36.76 1.47
C MET A 726 -11.59 36.64 2.92
N SER A 727 -10.37 37.11 3.23
CA SER A 727 -9.83 37.05 4.61
C SER A 727 -10.58 37.95 5.61
N GLU A 728 -11.35 38.93 5.14
CA GLU A 728 -12.10 39.86 6.00
C GLU A 728 -13.54 39.42 6.30
N ARG A 729 -14.04 38.29 5.75
CA ARG A 729 -15.44 37.85 5.94
C ARG A 729 -15.66 36.58 6.75
N LEU A 730 -14.63 35.98 7.36
CA LEU A 730 -14.76 34.72 8.11
C LEU A 730 -14.59 34.84 9.63
N HIS A 731 -14.72 36.03 10.20
CA HIS A 731 -14.75 36.23 11.65
C HIS A 731 -16.07 36.85 12.12
N SER A 732 -17.18 36.11 12.01
CA SER A 732 -18.33 36.26 12.91
C SER A 732 -19.39 35.16 12.70
N SER A 733 -19.57 34.36 13.76
CA SER A 733 -20.85 33.84 14.29
C SER A 733 -21.02 32.30 14.32
N PRO A 734 -21.42 31.74 15.48
CA PRO A 734 -21.74 30.32 15.65
C PRO A 734 -23.21 30.00 15.36
N LEU A 735 -23.45 28.76 14.90
CA LEU A 735 -24.76 28.16 14.66
C LEU A 735 -25.40 27.67 15.97
N SER A 736 -26.68 27.95 16.17
CA SER A 736 -27.61 27.18 17.01
C SER A 736 -29.01 27.20 16.35
N PRO A 737 -29.84 26.15 16.50
CA PRO A 737 -31.01 25.92 15.65
C PRO A 737 -32.34 26.46 16.23
N GLU A 738 -33.17 27.05 15.38
CA GLU A 738 -34.62 27.24 15.59
C GLU A 738 -35.38 25.96 15.18
N GLY A 739 -36.55 25.59 15.69
CA GLY A 739 -37.42 26.21 16.70
C GLY A 739 -38.80 25.52 16.70
N SER A 740 -39.48 25.54 17.84
CA SER A 740 -40.95 25.44 17.92
C SER A 740 -41.44 26.13 19.21
N LEU A 741 -42.14 27.25 19.02
CA LEU A 741 -42.96 28.00 19.99
C LEU A 741 -44.37 27.35 20.09
N PRO A 742 -45.33 27.74 20.98
CA PRO A 742 -45.41 29.05 21.70
C PRO A 742 -46.00 29.04 23.14
N ARG A 743 -45.72 30.11 23.91
CA ARG A 743 -46.68 31.09 24.51
C ARG A 743 -46.21 31.70 25.85
N SER A 744 -46.41 33.02 25.91
CA SER A 744 -46.81 33.86 27.07
C SER A 744 -45.75 34.59 27.93
N SER A 745 -46.08 35.88 28.12
CA SER A 745 -45.78 36.84 29.21
C SER A 745 -44.39 37.48 29.39
N VAL A 746 -44.36 38.78 29.05
CA VAL A 746 -43.63 39.95 29.60
C VAL A 746 -43.80 39.98 31.16
N PRO A 747 -42.98 40.64 32.03
CA PRO A 747 -42.20 41.86 31.77
C PRO A 747 -40.84 42.10 32.50
N THR A 748 -40.08 43.05 31.93
CA THR A 748 -39.28 44.15 32.56
C THR A 748 -38.26 43.92 33.68
N GLU A 749 -37.01 44.36 33.41
CA GLU A 749 -36.07 45.19 34.22
C GLU A 749 -34.65 44.90 33.69
N GLY A 750 -33.69 45.80 33.51
CA GLY A 750 -33.54 47.22 33.72
C GLY A 750 -32.13 47.58 33.24
N LEU A 751 -31.98 48.73 32.57
CA LEU A 751 -30.71 49.28 32.09
C LEU A 751 -29.74 49.59 33.25
N ARG A 752 -28.42 49.42 33.03
CA ARG A 752 -27.39 50.38 33.47
C ARG A 752 -26.01 50.21 32.78
N SER A 753 -25.66 51.27 32.05
CA SER A 753 -24.32 51.88 31.76
C SER A 753 -23.09 50.98 31.59
N MET A 754 -22.50 50.91 30.39
CA MET A 754 -21.53 51.87 29.81
C MET A 754 -20.17 51.99 30.53
N ALA A 755 -19.14 51.48 29.84
CA ALA A 755 -17.89 52.15 29.47
C ALA A 755 -17.08 52.90 30.55
N ALA A 756 -15.93 52.33 30.92
CA ALA A 756 -14.70 53.07 31.24
C ALA A 756 -13.47 52.15 31.20
N ALA A 757 -12.29 52.77 31.07
CA ALA A 757 -10.95 52.21 31.29
C ALA A 757 -10.21 51.59 30.09
N LYS A 758 -10.06 52.41 29.04
CA LYS A 758 -8.90 52.33 28.13
C LYS A 758 -7.76 53.21 28.66
N THR A 759 -7.16 52.87 29.81
CA THR A 759 -5.88 53.45 30.24
C THR A 759 -5.17 52.58 31.28
N ARG A 760 -4.20 51.76 30.85
CA ARG A 760 -2.94 51.45 31.58
C ARG A 760 -2.12 50.41 30.81
N LYS A 761 -1.35 50.90 29.83
CA LYS A 761 -0.04 50.33 29.46
C LYS A 761 0.97 50.84 30.49
N LYS A 762 2.00 50.04 30.81
CA LYS A 762 3.15 50.31 31.71
C LYS A 762 2.99 49.91 33.17
N THR A 763 2.81 48.62 33.43
CA THR A 763 3.46 47.92 34.57
C THR A 763 3.21 46.42 34.42
N MET A 764 4.10 45.71 33.73
CA MET A 764 4.42 44.28 33.99
C MET A 764 5.53 43.76 33.06
N LEU A 765 6.43 44.64 32.61
CA LEU A 765 7.63 44.27 31.83
C LEU A 765 8.90 44.37 32.69
N ARG A 766 8.77 44.04 33.99
CA ARG A 766 9.86 44.09 34.99
C ARG A 766 9.94 42.85 35.90
N ARG A 767 9.36 41.72 35.48
CA ARG A 767 9.33 40.51 36.34
C ARG A 767 9.67 39.17 35.65
N SER A 768 10.39 39.18 34.54
CA SER A 768 10.84 37.93 33.89
C SER A 768 12.31 37.94 33.44
N LEU A 769 13.18 38.66 34.16
CA LEU A 769 14.61 38.75 33.89
C LEU A 769 15.50 38.43 35.11
N SER A 770 14.97 37.79 36.16
CA SER A 770 15.71 37.48 37.39
C SER A 770 15.94 36.00 37.70
N ASN A 771 15.49 35.05 36.88
CA ASN A 771 15.65 33.61 37.17
C ASN A 771 16.54 32.84 36.17
N LEU A 772 17.28 33.54 35.30
CA LEU A 772 18.18 32.93 34.30
C LEU A 772 19.66 32.89 34.74
N LYS A 773 19.92 32.97 36.05
CA LYS A 773 21.29 33.00 36.62
C LYS A 773 21.61 31.89 37.63
N SER A 774 20.81 30.82 37.75
CA SER A 774 21.07 29.73 38.72
C SER A 774 21.17 28.30 38.14
N MET A 775 21.41 28.11 36.85
CA MET A 775 21.57 26.76 36.26
C MET A 775 22.83 26.59 35.40
N MET A 776 23.92 27.28 35.75
CA MET A 776 25.25 27.01 35.20
C MET A 776 26.32 27.07 36.32
N SER A 777 26.37 26.05 37.17
CA SER A 777 27.55 25.65 37.95
C SER A 777 27.34 24.29 38.63
N SER A 778 27.70 23.21 37.94
CA SER A 778 27.87 21.81 38.42
C SER A 778 27.85 20.96 37.15
N SER A 779 28.89 20.27 36.68
CA SER A 779 29.93 19.51 37.37
C SER A 779 31.13 19.39 36.43
N LYS A 780 32.34 19.67 36.94
CA LYS A 780 33.60 19.08 36.49
C LYS A 780 33.94 18.02 37.52
N ASP A 781 33.96 16.77 37.08
CA ASP A 781 34.93 15.71 37.41
C ASP A 781 34.57 14.47 36.58
#